data_AF-A0A3R7PV97-F1
#
_entry.id   AF-A0A3R7PV97-F1
#
_cell.length_a   1.000
_cell.length_b   1.000
_cell.length_c   1.000
_cell.angle_alpha   90.00
_cell.angle_beta   90.00
_cell.angle_gamma   90.00
#
_symmetry.space_group_name_H-M   'P 1'
#
loop_
_entity.id
_entity.type
_entity.pdbx_description
1 polymer ?
#
loop_
_entity_poly.entity_id
_entity_poly.type
_entity_poly.pdbx_seq_one_letter_code
_entity_poly.pdbx_strand_id
1 'polypeptide(L)'
;MISGEEHHRTALKDIARRIFEQFDNHHEKWEAVVQCISVLDVLISLTRYSQEINSVRPAISVPSEEVQPFIEIRDGLHPCVVTTFSGDEFIPNDVVLGGSSEDAHSPLVLVTGPNMGGKSTLMRQTALICILAQLGSFVPASSCQLTPVDRVFTRLGASDRIMMGESTFFVELAETSSIIQHSTNHSLVLVDELGRGTATYDGTAIASAVVEALVKLKCRTLFSTHYHSLVDDFADVKNVSLGHMVADYPAYGVTGPNKDLSPTSGDRKLAQSAHMYHYQHQKQQMIALEKSSGGERHGSTSDVDSEEEGEENEYTVYECPGLAPTGEMERESTNEIAATVTDRPRSSRSLLEQPPLPSRPITTLDSRPALQAANHATARFWRAFRRPEHTLILAMSRKGPAFQEHWLADDLFKSWLARIPGNSKRARCFLCYKDVSAEISSLSRHMGPRHQALLIETEINPFVDEWEAAGQWPGHRIFKLLGQAGFLGINKPTEYGGLNLNYKYHAAYLEALGHIRAGGVSLGIGVQTDVATPALSRFGNEYVKREFLAPAISGDVVACLGVSEPGAGSDVAGLQTTARQQGDDLIINGQKLWITNACQADWICILANTSIGPPHRNKSLICVPMNTPGVNVARKLDKLGMRSSDTGHIFFDEVRVPAKNIVGEEGMGFIYQMKQFQEERLAMALGTLVPLKTILEETIDYTRERKAFGQPLLNNQYIHFRLAELETELECLRSLIYRAVDLLVAGQDVTKLASMCKLKSGRLARVFTDSLLQFWGGMGFTNEVLVSRLYRDLRLFSIGGGADEVMLSVICKYMNTLPHVPLKKVK
;
A
#
# COMPACT_ATOMS: atom_id res chain seq x y z
N MET A 1 -48.89 5.79 -11.84
CA MET A 1 -47.52 6.17 -11.43
C MET A 1 -46.67 4.96 -11.05
N ILE A 2 -47.09 4.13 -10.09
CA ILE A 2 -46.36 2.91 -9.64
C ILE A 2 -45.99 1.95 -10.79
N SER A 3 -46.92 1.67 -11.72
CA SER A 3 -46.62 0.85 -12.91
C SER A 3 -45.62 1.51 -13.89
N GLY A 4 -45.52 2.84 -13.91
CA GLY A 4 -44.54 3.56 -14.72
C GLY A 4 -43.13 3.49 -14.16
N GLU A 5 -42.99 3.58 -12.83
CA GLU A 5 -41.70 3.45 -12.14
C GLU A 5 -41.15 2.02 -12.20
N GLU A 6 -42.02 1.01 -12.09
CA GLU A 6 -41.66 -0.40 -12.24
C GLU A 6 -41.13 -0.70 -13.66
N HIS A 7 -41.81 -0.18 -14.69
CA HIS A 7 -41.36 -0.29 -16.08
C HIS A 7 -40.05 0.49 -16.31
N HIS A 8 -39.91 1.67 -15.72
CA HIS A 8 -38.67 2.45 -15.81
C HIS A 8 -37.49 1.71 -15.19
N ARG A 9 -37.65 1.12 -14.00
CA ARG A 9 -36.64 0.32 -13.30
C ARG A 9 -36.24 -0.93 -14.07
N THR A 10 -37.21 -1.61 -14.67
CA THR A 10 -36.97 -2.80 -15.50
C THR A 10 -36.22 -2.44 -16.79
N ALA A 11 -36.62 -1.34 -17.42
CA ALA A 11 -35.92 -0.82 -18.60
C ALA A 11 -34.48 -0.42 -18.27
N LEU A 12 -34.21 0.25 -17.14
CA LEU A 12 -32.86 0.62 -16.73
C LEU A 12 -31.96 -0.60 -16.48
N LYS A 13 -32.47 -1.65 -15.81
CA LYS A 13 -31.72 -2.90 -15.60
C LYS A 13 -31.37 -3.59 -16.90
N ASP A 14 -32.31 -3.65 -17.85
CA ASP A 14 -32.07 -4.25 -19.16
C ASP A 14 -31.10 -3.39 -20.01
N ILE A 15 -31.20 -2.06 -19.93
CA ILE A 15 -30.24 -1.14 -20.54
C ILE A 15 -28.84 -1.36 -19.97
N ALA A 16 -28.68 -1.42 -18.64
CA ALA A 16 -27.38 -1.65 -18.01
C ALA A 16 -26.78 -3.00 -18.43
N ARG A 17 -27.58 -4.07 -18.43
CA ARG A 17 -27.15 -5.39 -18.91
C ARG A 17 -26.66 -5.33 -20.37
N ARG A 18 -27.43 -4.70 -21.26
CA ARG A 18 -27.06 -4.54 -22.67
C ARG A 18 -25.80 -3.67 -22.84
N ILE A 19 -25.61 -2.65 -22.01
CA ILE A 19 -24.39 -1.83 -22.01
C ILE A 19 -23.19 -2.67 -21.59
N PHE A 20 -23.28 -3.46 -20.53
CA PHE A 20 -22.18 -4.31 -20.08
C PHE A 20 -21.86 -5.41 -21.09
N GLU A 21 -22.88 -6.05 -21.67
CA GLU A 21 -22.71 -7.00 -22.77
C GLU A 21 -22.04 -6.32 -23.98
N GLN A 22 -22.44 -5.10 -24.34
CA GLN A 22 -21.76 -4.35 -25.39
C GLN A 22 -20.34 -3.94 -25.01
N PHE A 23 -20.06 -3.63 -23.75
CA PHE A 23 -18.73 -3.28 -23.27
C PHE A 23 -17.79 -4.49 -23.35
N ASP A 24 -18.24 -5.64 -22.87
CA ASP A 24 -17.51 -6.92 -22.91
C ASP A 24 -17.25 -7.38 -24.35
N ASN A 25 -18.28 -7.33 -25.20
CA ASN A 25 -18.16 -7.61 -26.64
C ASN A 25 -17.16 -6.68 -27.36
N HIS A 26 -16.83 -5.53 -26.77
CA HIS A 26 -15.88 -4.56 -27.30
C HIS A 26 -14.67 -4.36 -26.38
N HIS A 27 -14.39 -5.27 -25.46
CA HIS A 27 -13.32 -5.12 -24.47
C HIS A 27 -11.97 -4.81 -25.13
N GLU A 28 -11.61 -5.48 -26.23
CA GLU A 28 -10.37 -5.21 -26.97
C GLU A 28 -10.27 -3.75 -27.45
N LYS A 29 -11.40 -3.14 -27.85
CA LYS A 29 -11.43 -1.72 -28.24
C LYS A 29 -11.27 -0.81 -27.03
N TRP A 30 -11.88 -1.16 -25.90
CA TRP A 30 -11.73 -0.39 -24.66
C TRP A 30 -10.32 -0.47 -24.10
N GLU A 31 -9.70 -1.65 -24.14
CA GLU A 31 -8.31 -1.83 -23.76
C GLU A 31 -7.39 -0.98 -24.65
N ALA A 32 -7.62 -0.99 -25.98
CA ALA A 32 -6.89 -0.12 -26.89
C ALA A 32 -7.09 1.37 -26.57
N VAL A 33 -8.31 1.80 -26.22
CA VAL A 33 -8.59 3.18 -25.81
C VAL A 33 -7.86 3.54 -24.52
N VAL A 34 -7.90 2.66 -23.51
CA VAL A 34 -7.19 2.87 -22.24
C VAL A 34 -5.69 2.98 -22.49
N GLN A 35 -5.11 2.07 -23.27
CA GLN A 35 -3.70 2.13 -23.66
C GLN A 35 -3.37 3.45 -24.37
N CYS A 36 -4.21 3.89 -25.32
CA CYS A 36 -4.03 5.17 -26.00
C CYS A 36 -4.09 6.36 -25.03
N ILE A 37 -5.03 6.36 -24.08
CA ILE A 37 -5.17 7.44 -23.08
C ILE A 37 -3.99 7.45 -22.12
N SER A 38 -3.56 6.29 -21.61
CA SER A 38 -2.40 6.17 -20.72
C SER A 38 -1.12 6.65 -21.40
N VAL A 39 -0.91 6.24 -22.66
CA VAL A 39 0.22 6.75 -23.46
C VAL A 39 0.10 8.26 -23.64
N LEU A 40 -1.09 8.78 -23.97
CA LEU A 40 -1.31 10.22 -24.12
C LEU A 40 -1.02 10.99 -22.84
N ASP A 41 -1.43 10.48 -21.67
CA ASP A 41 -1.21 11.11 -20.37
C ASP A 41 0.28 11.20 -20.01
N VAL A 42 1.03 10.11 -20.22
CA VAL A 42 2.49 10.10 -20.07
C VAL A 42 3.14 11.09 -21.02
N LEU A 43 2.75 11.09 -22.30
CA LEU A 43 3.31 12.00 -23.30
C LEU A 43 3.01 13.47 -22.95
N ILE A 44 1.81 13.79 -22.48
CA ILE A 44 1.43 15.14 -22.03
C ILE A 44 2.28 15.54 -20.81
N SER A 45 2.47 14.63 -19.87
CA SER A 45 3.27 14.88 -18.66
C SER A 45 4.73 15.16 -18.99
N LEU A 46 5.34 14.37 -19.87
CA LEU A 46 6.70 14.60 -20.36
C LEU A 46 6.79 15.91 -21.16
N THR A 47 5.76 16.23 -21.96
CA THR A 47 5.71 17.49 -22.72
C THR A 47 5.66 18.70 -21.77
N ARG A 48 4.80 18.67 -20.75
CA ARG A 48 4.71 19.74 -19.74
C ARG A 48 6.04 19.90 -19.01
N TYR A 49 6.62 18.79 -18.55
CA TYR A 49 7.93 18.80 -17.91
C TYR A 49 8.99 19.47 -18.80
N SER A 50 9.08 19.08 -20.08
CA SER A 50 10.04 19.67 -21.02
C SER A 50 9.85 21.18 -21.28
N GLN A 51 8.64 21.72 -21.07
CA GLN A 51 8.34 23.15 -21.22
C GLN A 51 8.76 23.98 -20.02
N GLU A 52 8.81 23.38 -18.83
CA GLU A 52 9.10 24.06 -17.57
C GLU A 52 10.61 24.16 -17.28
N ILE A 53 11.42 23.35 -17.96
CA ILE A 53 12.87 23.27 -17.73
C ILE A 53 13.66 23.59 -19.01
N ASN A 54 14.83 24.23 -18.83
CA ASN A 54 15.78 24.38 -19.91
C ASN A 54 16.36 22.99 -20.23
N SER A 55 15.91 22.41 -21.33
CA SER A 55 16.09 20.99 -21.62
C SER A 55 16.63 20.76 -23.03
N VAL A 56 17.50 19.76 -23.16
CA VAL A 56 18.11 19.37 -24.43
C VAL A 56 17.51 18.08 -24.92
N ARG A 57 17.43 17.96 -26.24
CA ARG A 57 17.08 16.71 -26.90
C ARG A 57 18.28 15.74 -26.78
N PRO A 58 18.12 14.55 -26.19
CA PRO A 58 19.21 13.58 -26.13
C PRO A 58 19.48 12.99 -27.52
N ALA A 59 20.75 12.74 -27.84
CA ALA A 59 21.17 12.01 -29.03
C ALA A 59 21.48 10.55 -28.65
N ILE A 60 20.67 9.61 -29.15
CA ILE A 60 20.88 8.17 -28.90
C ILE A 60 21.64 7.56 -30.07
N SER A 61 22.83 7.05 -29.81
CA SER A 61 23.64 6.33 -30.79
C SER A 61 23.35 4.83 -30.69
N VAL A 62 22.90 4.22 -31.79
CA VAL A 62 22.60 2.77 -31.81
C VAL A 62 23.90 1.98 -31.66
N PRO A 63 23.96 0.95 -30.77
CA PRO A 63 25.17 0.16 -30.61
C PRO A 63 25.51 -0.60 -31.89
N SER A 64 26.78 -0.58 -32.29
CA SER A 64 27.33 -1.40 -33.38
C SER A 64 28.68 -1.99 -32.93
N GLU A 65 29.23 -2.96 -33.67
CA GLU A 65 30.54 -3.54 -33.33
C GLU A 65 31.67 -2.49 -33.31
N GLU A 66 31.48 -1.36 -34.00
CA GLU A 66 32.43 -0.25 -34.10
C GLU A 66 32.23 0.82 -33.01
N VAL A 67 31.05 0.86 -32.36
CA VAL A 67 30.69 1.89 -31.36
C VAL A 67 30.72 1.30 -29.96
N GLN A 68 31.73 1.69 -29.16
CA GLN A 68 31.79 1.32 -27.75
C GLN A 68 30.66 1.97 -26.94
N PRO A 69 30.07 1.27 -25.95
CA PRO A 69 29.03 1.83 -25.11
C PRO A 69 29.51 3.09 -24.37
N PHE A 70 28.73 4.17 -24.47
CA PHE A 70 29.02 5.42 -23.78
C PHE A 70 27.78 6.12 -23.21
N ILE A 71 27.99 7.02 -22.24
CA ILE A 71 27.06 8.03 -21.71
C ILE A 71 27.83 9.34 -21.58
N GLU A 72 27.34 10.41 -22.18
CA GLU A 72 27.87 11.77 -22.07
C GLU A 72 26.73 12.73 -21.73
N ILE A 73 26.85 13.42 -20.60
CA ILE A 73 25.91 14.43 -20.10
C ILE A 73 26.74 15.66 -19.74
N ARG A 74 26.41 16.81 -20.31
CA ARG A 74 27.05 18.11 -19.99
C ARG A 74 26.09 19.01 -19.26
N ASP A 75 26.57 19.68 -18.22
CA ASP A 75 25.78 20.52 -17.31
C ASP A 75 24.46 19.84 -16.90
N GLY A 76 24.52 18.56 -16.54
CA GLY A 76 23.35 17.81 -16.12
C GLY A 76 22.80 18.33 -14.80
N LEU A 77 21.48 18.41 -14.70
CA LEU A 77 20.75 18.75 -13.47
C LEU A 77 19.88 17.58 -13.03
N HIS A 78 19.67 17.45 -11.73
CA HIS A 78 18.81 16.38 -11.20
C HIS A 78 17.34 16.65 -11.57
N PRO A 79 16.64 15.74 -12.29
CA PRO A 79 15.32 16.02 -12.87
C PRO A 79 14.24 16.54 -11.90
N CYS A 80 14.23 16.06 -10.64
CA CYS A 80 13.24 16.48 -9.64
C CYS A 80 13.61 17.77 -8.88
N VAL A 81 14.84 18.25 -9.01
CA VAL A 81 15.34 19.40 -8.22
C VAL A 81 15.08 20.72 -8.96
N VAL A 82 15.05 20.68 -10.29
CA VAL A 82 14.92 21.86 -11.16
C VAL A 82 13.62 22.65 -10.94
N THR A 83 12.53 21.99 -10.52
CA THR A 83 11.24 22.65 -10.24
C THR A 83 11.11 23.15 -8.80
N THR A 84 12.01 22.73 -7.90
CA THR A 84 11.91 22.98 -6.46
C THR A 84 12.82 24.11 -5.98
N PHE A 85 13.96 24.33 -6.65
CA PHE A 85 14.97 25.33 -6.27
C PHE A 85 15.16 26.36 -7.39
N SER A 86 15.21 27.65 -7.05
CA SER A 86 15.43 28.75 -7.99
C SER A 86 16.90 28.84 -8.47
N GLY A 87 17.08 29.27 -9.72
CA GLY A 87 18.21 28.97 -10.63
C GLY A 87 19.67 29.28 -10.25
N ASP A 88 20.00 29.63 -9.01
CA ASP A 88 21.39 29.84 -8.56
C ASP A 88 21.82 28.86 -7.43
N GLU A 89 20.91 27.99 -6.96
CA GLU A 89 21.16 27.12 -5.79
C GLU A 89 21.65 25.70 -6.13
N PHE A 90 21.81 25.34 -7.41
CA PHE A 90 22.24 23.99 -7.81
C PHE A 90 23.31 24.05 -8.91
N ILE A 91 24.42 23.32 -8.71
CA ILE A 91 25.54 23.29 -9.66
C ILE A 91 25.30 22.16 -10.68
N PRO A 92 25.25 22.46 -11.99
CA PRO A 92 25.20 21.45 -13.03
C PRO A 92 26.49 20.59 -13.06
N ASN A 93 26.34 19.29 -13.33
CA ASN A 93 27.45 18.34 -13.31
C ASN A 93 27.63 17.61 -14.65
N ASP A 94 28.90 17.44 -15.05
CA ASP A 94 29.27 16.66 -16.22
C ASP A 94 29.43 15.17 -15.87
N VAL A 95 28.93 14.28 -16.73
CA VAL A 95 29.11 12.83 -16.58
C VAL A 95 29.51 12.24 -17.92
N VAL A 96 30.69 11.61 -17.97
CA VAL A 96 31.17 10.92 -19.16
C VAL A 96 31.67 9.52 -18.79
N LEU A 97 31.06 8.49 -19.36
CA LEU A 97 31.35 7.08 -19.14
C LEU A 97 31.53 6.37 -20.47
N GLY A 98 32.69 5.78 -20.72
CA GLY A 98 32.99 5.02 -21.95
C GLY A 98 33.17 5.89 -23.21
N GLY A 99 33.27 5.25 -24.38
CA GLY A 99 33.48 5.90 -25.68
C GLY A 99 34.81 5.53 -26.37
N SER A 100 35.03 6.06 -27.58
CA SER A 100 36.16 5.71 -28.46
C SER A 100 36.99 6.90 -28.99
N SER A 101 36.73 8.13 -28.55
CA SER A 101 37.51 9.31 -28.97
C SER A 101 38.91 9.34 -28.35
N GLU A 102 39.83 10.09 -28.97
CA GLU A 102 41.25 10.26 -28.57
C GLU A 102 41.45 10.75 -27.12
N ASP A 103 40.38 11.23 -26.46
CA ASP A 103 40.33 11.64 -25.03
C ASP A 103 39.93 10.49 -24.06
N ALA A 104 39.97 9.23 -24.51
CA ALA A 104 39.84 7.97 -23.75
C ALA A 104 39.14 8.08 -22.39
N HIS A 105 37.81 8.22 -22.39
CA HIS A 105 37.02 8.22 -21.16
C HIS A 105 36.71 6.79 -20.70
N SER A 106 37.15 6.49 -19.48
CA SER A 106 36.97 5.19 -18.85
C SER A 106 35.49 4.82 -18.65
N PRO A 107 35.11 3.55 -18.85
CA PRO A 107 33.75 3.09 -18.55
C PRO A 107 33.46 3.16 -17.05
N LEU A 108 34.47 3.08 -16.18
CA LEU A 108 34.32 3.21 -14.73
C LEU A 108 34.93 4.52 -14.23
N VAL A 109 34.18 5.23 -13.38
CA VAL A 109 34.65 6.40 -12.63
C VAL A 109 34.61 6.09 -11.14
N LEU A 110 35.77 6.18 -10.49
CA LEU A 110 35.87 6.19 -9.03
C LEU A 110 35.60 7.62 -8.54
N VAL A 111 34.48 7.81 -7.87
CA VAL A 111 34.04 9.11 -7.35
C VAL A 111 34.41 9.23 -5.88
N THR A 112 35.30 10.17 -5.57
CA THR A 112 35.67 10.53 -4.20
C THR A 112 35.13 11.90 -3.84
N GLY A 113 35.28 12.29 -2.57
CA GLY A 113 34.85 13.57 -2.05
C GLY A 113 34.12 13.42 -0.71
N PRO A 114 33.86 14.53 0.00
CA PRO A 114 33.28 14.51 1.33
C PRO A 114 31.91 13.80 1.37
N ASN A 115 31.51 13.27 2.52
CA ASN A 115 30.23 12.56 2.74
C ASN A 115 29.01 13.34 2.21
N MET A 116 29.09 14.67 2.15
CA MET A 116 28.01 15.55 1.69
C MET A 116 28.36 16.32 0.42
N GLY A 117 29.36 15.85 -0.33
CA GLY A 117 29.76 16.43 -1.61
C GLY A 117 28.84 16.08 -2.78
N GLY A 118 27.75 15.33 -2.56
CA GLY A 118 26.73 15.12 -3.60
C GLY A 118 26.95 13.89 -4.49
N LYS A 119 27.82 12.96 -4.07
CA LYS A 119 28.15 11.73 -4.83
C LYS A 119 26.90 10.92 -5.20
N SER A 120 26.04 10.59 -4.23
CA SER A 120 24.81 9.83 -4.48
C SER A 120 23.80 10.64 -5.32
N THR A 121 23.80 11.97 -5.19
CA THR A 121 22.96 12.86 -6.02
C THR A 121 23.39 12.81 -7.49
N LEU A 122 24.69 12.86 -7.78
CA LEU A 122 25.25 12.72 -9.13
C LEU A 122 24.85 11.39 -9.77
N MET A 123 24.93 10.30 -9.00
CA MET A 123 24.55 8.95 -9.46
C MET A 123 23.06 8.88 -9.81
N ARG A 124 22.19 9.38 -8.93
CA ARG A 124 20.73 9.41 -9.18
C ARG A 124 20.39 10.30 -10.38
N GLN A 125 21.02 11.46 -10.50
CA GLN A 125 20.90 12.34 -11.65
C GLN A 125 21.24 11.60 -12.95
N THR A 126 22.37 10.89 -12.98
CA THR A 126 22.82 10.12 -14.16
C THR A 126 21.80 9.07 -14.57
N ALA A 127 21.32 8.26 -13.62
CA ALA A 127 20.30 7.24 -13.89
C ALA A 127 19.00 7.85 -14.44
N LEU A 128 18.48 8.89 -13.78
CA LEU A 128 17.21 9.50 -14.17
C LEU A 128 17.31 10.17 -15.55
N ILE A 129 18.41 10.85 -15.86
CA ILE A 129 18.65 11.42 -17.20
C ILE A 129 18.71 10.31 -18.25
N CYS A 130 19.39 9.20 -17.98
CA CYS A 130 19.42 8.06 -18.90
C CYS A 130 18.03 7.47 -19.14
N ILE A 131 17.23 7.30 -18.09
CA ILE A 131 15.85 6.78 -18.19
C ILE A 131 14.99 7.73 -19.02
N LEU A 132 15.00 9.03 -18.71
CA LEU A 132 14.24 10.05 -19.46
C LEU A 132 14.65 10.08 -20.94
N ALA A 133 15.95 9.99 -21.22
CA ALA A 133 16.44 9.97 -22.58
C ALA A 133 15.94 8.75 -23.36
N GLN A 134 15.99 7.55 -22.78
CA GLN A 134 15.50 6.33 -23.42
C GLN A 134 13.97 6.27 -23.56
N LEU A 135 13.24 7.02 -22.73
CA LEU A 135 11.79 7.25 -22.89
C LEU A 135 11.47 8.24 -24.02
N GLY A 136 12.48 8.87 -24.62
CA GLY A 136 12.33 9.88 -25.67
C GLY A 136 11.98 11.28 -25.15
N SER A 137 12.17 11.54 -23.85
CA SER A 137 11.97 12.85 -23.24
C SER A 137 13.17 13.77 -23.50
N PHE A 138 12.93 15.08 -23.51
CA PHE A 138 13.99 16.05 -23.28
C PHE A 138 14.54 15.90 -21.86
N VAL A 139 15.81 16.20 -21.68
CA VAL A 139 16.52 16.03 -20.40
C VAL A 139 17.13 17.36 -19.92
N PRO A 140 17.19 17.61 -18.61
CA PRO A 140 17.74 18.84 -18.05
C PRO A 140 19.29 18.81 -18.08
N ALA A 141 19.86 19.16 -19.23
CA ALA A 141 21.29 19.20 -19.49
C ALA A 141 21.59 20.20 -20.62
N SER A 142 22.82 20.69 -20.74
CA SER A 142 23.23 21.50 -21.90
C SER A 142 23.48 20.63 -23.13
N SER A 143 23.96 19.39 -22.95
CA SER A 143 23.97 18.35 -23.97
C SER A 143 23.86 16.95 -23.36
N CYS A 144 23.27 16.01 -24.09
CA CYS A 144 23.16 14.62 -23.67
C CYS A 144 23.30 13.68 -24.88
N GLN A 145 24.28 12.79 -24.85
CA GLN A 145 24.50 11.76 -25.87
C GLN A 145 24.74 10.43 -25.18
N LEU A 146 24.10 9.36 -25.63
CA LEU A 146 24.33 8.04 -25.04
C LEU A 146 24.02 6.90 -25.99
N THR A 147 24.66 5.76 -25.76
CA THR A 147 24.20 4.48 -26.30
C THR A 147 23.19 3.86 -25.34
N PRO A 148 22.20 3.10 -25.83
CA PRO A 148 21.21 2.44 -24.99
C PRO A 148 21.80 1.69 -23.80
N VAL A 149 21.15 1.84 -22.65
CA VAL A 149 21.41 1.16 -21.39
C VAL A 149 20.37 0.06 -21.22
N ASP A 150 20.83 -1.19 -21.16
CA ASP A 150 19.97 -2.36 -21.05
C ASP A 150 19.41 -2.55 -19.63
N ARG A 151 20.23 -2.27 -18.62
CA ARG A 151 19.88 -2.37 -17.19
C ARG A 151 20.57 -1.26 -16.39
N VAL A 152 19.87 -0.74 -15.39
CA VAL A 152 20.43 0.18 -14.39
C VAL A 152 20.50 -0.55 -13.05
N PHE A 153 21.71 -0.81 -12.59
CA PHE A 153 21.99 -1.40 -11.29
C PHE A 153 22.32 -0.30 -10.29
N THR A 154 21.70 -0.34 -9.11
CA THR A 154 21.93 0.68 -8.08
C THR A 154 22.17 0.04 -6.72
N ARG A 155 23.26 0.45 -6.08
CA ARG A 155 23.54 0.29 -4.66
C ARG A 155 23.80 1.67 -4.07
N LEU A 156 22.72 2.42 -3.83
CA LEU A 156 22.77 3.81 -3.38
C LEU A 156 22.15 3.94 -1.99
N GLY A 157 22.94 3.66 -0.95
CA GLY A 157 22.52 3.64 0.45
C GLY A 157 22.48 2.22 1.04
N ALA A 158 22.41 2.12 2.37
CA ALA A 158 22.33 0.85 3.08
C ALA A 158 21.02 0.76 3.86
N SER A 159 20.34 -0.39 3.78
CA SER A 159 19.15 -0.71 4.54
C SER A 159 19.20 -2.15 5.00
N ASP A 160 18.78 -2.38 6.23
CA ASP A 160 18.80 -3.69 6.87
C ASP A 160 17.59 -4.52 6.45
N ARG A 161 17.75 -5.84 6.40
CA ARG A 161 16.64 -6.81 6.32
C ARG A 161 16.69 -7.74 7.54
N ILE A 162 16.82 -7.13 8.72
CA ILE A 162 16.99 -7.84 10.00
C ILE A 162 15.83 -8.80 10.26
N MET A 163 14.60 -8.44 9.89
CA MET A 163 13.42 -9.29 10.03
C MET A 163 13.44 -10.55 9.15
N MET A 164 14.26 -10.59 8.09
CA MET A 164 14.54 -11.79 7.29
C MET A 164 15.84 -12.51 7.71
N GLY A 165 16.51 -12.04 8.77
CA GLY A 165 17.80 -12.58 9.22
C GLY A 165 18.99 -12.16 8.36
N GLU A 166 18.83 -11.16 7.49
CA GLU A 166 19.85 -10.67 6.57
C GLU A 166 20.49 -9.39 7.14
N SER A 167 21.79 -9.43 7.45
CA SER A 167 22.52 -8.26 7.92
C SER A 167 22.72 -7.22 6.82
N THR A 168 22.93 -5.94 7.17
CA THR A 168 23.25 -4.86 6.22
C THR A 168 24.34 -5.27 5.25
N PHE A 169 25.39 -5.90 5.79
CA PHE A 169 26.55 -6.35 5.04
C PHE A 169 26.22 -7.54 4.14
N PHE A 170 25.37 -8.47 4.60
CA PHE A 170 24.90 -9.57 3.76
C PHE A 170 24.08 -9.06 2.58
N VAL A 171 23.14 -8.14 2.81
CA VAL A 171 22.33 -7.51 1.76
C VAL A 171 23.23 -6.75 0.79
N GLU A 172 24.18 -5.97 1.30
CA GLU A 172 25.17 -5.24 0.50
C GLU A 172 25.98 -6.17 -0.42
N LEU A 173 26.46 -7.30 0.10
CA LEU A 173 27.19 -8.28 -0.69
C LEU A 173 26.29 -9.04 -1.68
N ALA A 174 25.06 -9.38 -1.29
CA ALA A 174 24.11 -10.07 -2.15
C ALA A 174 23.71 -9.20 -3.35
N GLU A 175 23.41 -7.92 -3.12
CA GLU A 175 23.14 -6.94 -4.17
C GLU A 175 24.35 -6.77 -5.07
N THR A 176 25.54 -6.58 -4.50
CA THR A 176 26.79 -6.45 -5.27
C THR A 176 27.07 -7.70 -6.12
N SER A 177 26.80 -8.89 -5.58
CA SER A 177 26.93 -10.14 -6.33
C SER A 177 25.98 -10.17 -7.53
N SER A 178 24.72 -9.78 -7.34
CA SER A 178 23.73 -9.67 -8.42
C SER A 178 24.17 -8.69 -9.51
N ILE A 179 24.74 -7.54 -9.12
CA ILE A 179 25.30 -6.56 -10.06
C ILE A 179 26.39 -7.21 -10.91
N ILE A 180 27.37 -7.87 -10.30
CA ILE A 180 28.48 -8.49 -11.05
C ILE A 180 27.99 -9.62 -11.96
N GLN A 181 27.03 -10.42 -11.51
CA GLN A 181 26.52 -11.57 -12.27
C GLN A 181 25.69 -11.17 -13.50
N HIS A 182 24.99 -10.05 -13.43
CA HIS A 182 23.99 -9.68 -14.44
C HIS A 182 24.32 -8.43 -15.25
N SER A 183 25.39 -7.70 -14.89
CA SER A 183 25.87 -6.55 -15.66
C SER A 183 26.47 -6.97 -17.00
N THR A 184 26.14 -6.22 -18.04
CA THR A 184 26.77 -6.31 -19.36
C THR A 184 27.60 -5.06 -19.62
N ASN A 185 28.37 -5.04 -20.71
CA ASN A 185 29.02 -3.82 -21.19
C ASN A 185 28.02 -2.70 -21.56
N HIS A 186 26.73 -3.03 -21.73
CA HIS A 186 25.64 -2.08 -21.95
C HIS A 186 24.92 -1.67 -20.66
N SER A 187 25.29 -2.19 -19.50
CA SER A 187 24.64 -1.81 -18.24
C SER A 187 25.20 -0.50 -17.68
N LEU A 188 24.37 0.20 -16.91
CA LEU A 188 24.77 1.31 -16.05
C LEU A 188 24.79 0.82 -14.60
N VAL A 189 25.93 0.93 -13.93
CA VAL A 189 26.13 0.46 -12.56
C VAL A 189 26.45 1.65 -11.66
N LEU A 190 25.69 1.81 -10.57
CA LEU A 190 25.85 2.88 -9.61
C LEU A 190 26.07 2.26 -8.23
N VAL A 191 27.26 2.42 -7.66
CA VAL A 191 27.64 1.83 -6.37
C VAL A 191 28.15 2.92 -5.44
N ASP A 192 27.60 3.01 -4.24
CA ASP A 192 27.95 4.05 -3.27
C ASP A 192 28.46 3.44 -1.96
N GLU A 193 29.70 3.78 -1.61
CA GLU A 193 30.34 3.47 -0.32
C GLU A 193 30.37 1.98 0.05
N LEU A 194 30.65 1.11 -0.94
CA LEU A 194 30.70 -0.33 -0.74
C LEU A 194 31.76 -0.75 0.28
N GLY A 195 31.38 -1.63 1.21
CA GLY A 195 32.24 -2.15 2.28
C GLY A 195 32.22 -1.31 3.56
N ARG A 196 31.45 -0.22 3.58
CA ARG A 196 31.28 0.65 4.75
C ARG A 196 30.59 -0.11 5.88
N GLY A 197 31.26 -0.21 7.03
CA GLY A 197 30.76 -0.97 8.20
C GLY A 197 31.56 -2.25 8.49
N THR A 198 32.54 -2.58 7.65
CA THR A 198 33.56 -3.60 7.93
C THR A 198 34.85 -2.97 8.45
N ALA A 199 35.83 -3.79 8.86
CA ALA A 199 37.18 -3.30 9.12
C ALA A 199 37.76 -2.68 7.84
N THR A 200 38.54 -1.60 7.97
CA THR A 200 39.08 -0.84 6.83
C THR A 200 39.76 -1.73 5.80
N TYR A 201 40.51 -2.75 6.25
CA TYR A 201 41.19 -3.69 5.38
C TYR A 201 40.20 -4.57 4.59
N ASP A 202 39.19 -5.12 5.25
CA ASP A 202 38.19 -5.98 4.63
C ASP A 202 37.31 -5.19 3.64
N GLY A 203 36.87 -3.98 4.03
CA GLY A 203 36.06 -3.11 3.18
C GLY A 203 36.83 -2.65 1.94
N THR A 204 38.11 -2.29 2.09
CA THR A 204 38.98 -1.95 0.96
C THR A 204 39.16 -3.14 0.04
N ALA A 205 39.39 -4.34 0.57
CA ALA A 205 39.55 -5.55 -0.23
C ALA A 205 38.28 -5.90 -1.03
N ILE A 206 37.10 -5.80 -0.40
CA ILE A 206 35.80 -6.03 -1.05
C ILE A 206 35.58 -5.00 -2.15
N ALA A 207 35.74 -3.71 -1.86
CA ALA A 207 35.58 -2.65 -2.84
C ALA A 207 36.55 -2.84 -4.02
N SER A 208 37.82 -3.20 -3.74
CA SER A 208 38.85 -3.42 -4.76
C SER A 208 38.48 -4.59 -5.68
N ALA A 209 38.11 -5.73 -5.11
CA ALA A 209 37.70 -6.90 -5.89
C ALA A 209 36.49 -6.62 -6.81
N VAL A 210 35.54 -5.81 -6.32
CA VAL A 210 34.34 -5.43 -7.08
C VAL A 210 34.71 -4.46 -8.21
N VAL A 211 35.56 -3.47 -7.96
CA VAL A 211 36.07 -2.57 -9.01
C VAL A 211 36.83 -3.37 -10.07
N GLU A 212 37.69 -4.32 -9.70
CA GLU A 212 38.36 -5.19 -10.67
C GLU A 212 37.38 -5.99 -11.54
N ALA A 213 36.30 -6.52 -10.95
CA ALA A 213 35.27 -7.25 -11.66
C ALA A 213 34.53 -6.35 -12.67
N LEU A 214 34.14 -5.14 -12.25
CA LEU A 214 33.44 -4.18 -13.10
C LEU A 214 34.34 -3.65 -14.23
N VAL A 215 35.64 -3.47 -13.98
CA VAL A 215 36.64 -3.13 -15.01
C VAL A 215 36.74 -4.21 -16.09
N LYS A 216 36.71 -5.49 -15.70
CA LYS A 216 36.72 -6.62 -16.64
C LYS A 216 35.44 -6.66 -17.49
N LEU A 217 34.28 -6.37 -16.88
CA LEU A 217 32.99 -6.30 -17.57
C LEU A 217 32.86 -5.10 -18.51
N LYS A 218 33.66 -4.04 -18.32
CA LYS A 218 33.61 -2.78 -19.07
C LYS A 218 32.21 -2.13 -19.08
N CYS A 219 31.46 -2.33 -18.00
CA CYS A 219 30.15 -1.72 -17.81
C CYS A 219 30.31 -0.25 -17.40
N ARG A 220 29.33 0.58 -17.77
CA ARG A 220 29.37 2.02 -17.47
C ARG A 220 29.06 2.21 -16.00
N THR A 221 30.04 2.68 -15.23
CA THR A 221 29.99 2.60 -13.77
C THR A 221 30.35 3.92 -13.11
N LEU A 222 29.53 4.37 -12.17
CA LEU A 222 29.91 5.35 -11.15
C LEU A 222 30.06 4.60 -9.82
N PHE A 223 31.26 4.60 -9.27
CA PHE A 223 31.58 3.91 -8.02
C PHE A 223 32.12 4.92 -7.00
N SER A 224 31.36 5.19 -5.95
CA SER A 224 31.72 6.14 -4.90
C SER A 224 32.41 5.43 -3.75
N THR A 225 33.52 5.99 -3.27
CA THR A 225 34.33 5.39 -2.21
C THR A 225 34.98 6.44 -1.30
N HIS A 226 35.22 6.06 -0.05
CA HIS A 226 36.07 6.79 0.92
C HIS A 226 37.46 6.17 1.08
N TYR A 227 37.70 5.02 0.47
CA TYR A 227 38.99 4.34 0.55
C TYR A 227 39.98 5.00 -0.42
N HIS A 228 40.84 5.87 0.09
CA HIS A 228 41.87 6.54 -0.70
C HIS A 228 42.84 5.56 -1.36
N SER A 229 43.14 4.43 -0.72
CA SER A 229 43.97 3.37 -1.31
C SER A 229 43.37 2.82 -2.61
N LEU A 230 42.04 2.82 -2.77
CA LEU A 230 41.38 2.40 -4.00
C LEU A 230 41.63 3.38 -5.16
N VAL A 231 41.84 4.66 -4.85
CA VAL A 231 42.19 5.67 -5.83
C VAL A 231 43.63 5.42 -6.31
N ASP A 232 44.53 5.18 -5.36
CA ASP A 232 45.94 4.93 -5.65
C ASP A 232 46.14 3.62 -6.43
N ASP A 233 45.46 2.55 -6.03
CA ASP A 233 45.58 1.21 -6.64
C ASP A 233 45.08 1.18 -8.10
N PHE A 234 44.13 2.04 -8.46
CA PHE A 234 43.50 2.07 -9.79
C PHE A 234 43.83 3.31 -10.62
N ALA A 235 44.71 4.21 -10.13
CA ALA A 235 45.07 5.45 -10.83
C ALA A 235 45.64 5.19 -12.25
N ASP A 236 46.43 4.12 -12.40
CA ASP A 236 47.10 3.78 -13.67
C ASP A 236 46.30 2.78 -14.53
N VAL A 237 45.09 2.39 -14.12
CA VAL A 237 44.27 1.41 -14.84
C VAL A 237 43.51 2.10 -15.97
N LYS A 238 43.86 1.77 -17.23
CA LYS A 238 43.32 2.41 -18.46
C LYS A 238 41.79 2.52 -18.57
N ASN A 239 41.03 1.64 -17.91
CA ASN A 239 39.56 1.62 -17.95
C ASN A 239 38.91 2.19 -16.68
N VAL A 240 39.69 2.81 -15.80
CA VAL A 240 39.22 3.54 -14.62
C VAL A 240 39.60 5.00 -14.77
N SER A 241 38.74 5.89 -14.32
CA SER A 241 39.05 7.31 -14.21
C SER A 241 38.68 7.78 -12.82
N LEU A 242 39.35 8.82 -12.36
CA LEU A 242 39.13 9.39 -11.04
C LEU A 242 38.23 10.63 -11.18
N GLY A 243 37.23 10.73 -10.31
CA GLY A 243 36.39 11.91 -10.15
C GLY A 243 36.42 12.34 -8.68
N HIS A 244 36.47 13.64 -8.42
CA HIS A 244 36.40 14.18 -7.07
C HIS A 244 35.30 15.23 -6.99
N MET A 245 34.30 15.00 -6.12
CA MET A 245 33.24 15.96 -5.84
C MET A 245 33.75 17.05 -4.89
N VAL A 246 33.63 18.32 -5.28
CA VAL A 246 33.95 19.47 -4.42
C VAL A 246 32.67 20.16 -3.94
N ALA A 247 32.65 20.64 -2.70
CA ALA A 247 31.60 21.54 -2.21
C ALA A 247 32.07 22.99 -2.37
N ASP A 248 31.39 23.79 -3.19
CA ASP A 248 31.78 25.18 -3.44
C ASP A 248 31.13 26.12 -2.40
N TYR A 249 31.95 26.94 -1.72
CA TYR A 249 31.56 27.85 -0.62
C TYR A 249 31.83 29.33 -0.99
N PRO A 250 30.86 30.06 -1.56
CA PRO A 250 31.08 31.45 -1.95
C PRO A 250 31.17 32.43 -0.76
N ALA A 251 30.67 32.08 0.43
CA ALA A 251 30.37 33.04 1.49
C ALA A 251 31.41 33.20 2.62
N TYR A 252 32.47 32.36 2.70
CA TYR A 252 33.32 32.34 3.91
C TYR A 252 34.84 32.40 3.73
N GLY A 253 35.39 32.38 2.51
CA GLY A 253 36.85 32.54 2.31
C GLY A 253 37.73 31.51 3.06
N VAL A 254 37.15 30.39 3.52
CA VAL A 254 37.87 29.29 4.17
C VAL A 254 38.17 28.23 3.12
N THR A 255 39.43 28.18 2.68
CA THR A 255 39.95 27.05 1.90
C THR A 255 40.24 25.90 2.84
N GLY A 256 39.66 24.72 2.59
CA GLY A 256 40.02 23.48 3.28
C GLY A 256 41.52 23.11 3.12
N PRO A 257 42.03 22.18 3.93
CA PRO A 257 43.45 21.84 3.95
C PRO A 257 43.79 20.95 2.75
N ASN A 258 43.94 21.55 1.57
CA ASN A 258 44.75 21.04 0.45
C ASN A 258 44.68 22.06 -0.68
N LYS A 259 45.67 22.97 -0.71
CA LYS A 259 45.82 23.99 -1.75
C LYS A 259 46.70 23.52 -2.93
N ASP A 260 47.14 22.26 -2.93
CA ASP A 260 48.11 21.75 -3.90
C ASP A 260 47.52 20.86 -5.01
N LEU A 261 46.19 20.83 -5.16
CA LEU A 261 45.54 20.27 -6.35
C LEU A 261 44.91 21.41 -7.15
N SER A 262 45.75 22.20 -7.82
CA SER A 262 45.28 22.98 -8.97
C SER A 262 44.74 21.98 -10.01
N PRO A 263 43.53 22.18 -10.57
CA PRO A 263 43.01 21.27 -11.59
C PRO A 263 44.01 21.24 -12.75
N THR A 264 44.60 20.06 -12.98
CA THR A 264 45.34 19.84 -14.21
C THR A 264 44.33 19.86 -15.36
N SER A 265 44.77 20.16 -16.58
CA SER A 265 43.91 20.42 -17.75
C SER A 265 43.15 19.20 -18.29
N GLY A 266 42.63 18.33 -17.40
CA GLY A 266 41.75 17.20 -17.65
C GLY A 266 40.79 16.87 -16.50
N ASP A 267 40.78 17.65 -15.41
CA ASP A 267 39.92 17.37 -14.24
C ASP A 267 38.45 17.77 -14.50
N ARG A 268 37.53 16.83 -14.24
CA ARG A 268 36.09 16.94 -14.55
C ARG A 268 35.36 17.89 -13.58
N LYS A 269 34.45 18.72 -14.11
CA LYS A 269 33.63 19.65 -13.31
C LYS A 269 32.55 18.89 -12.52
N LEU A 270 32.88 18.54 -11.28
CA LEU A 270 32.03 17.84 -10.34
C LEU A 270 31.89 18.65 -9.04
N ALA A 271 30.74 19.27 -8.83
CA ALA A 271 30.52 20.13 -7.67
C ALA A 271 29.06 20.14 -7.19
N GLN A 272 28.88 20.42 -5.90
CA GLN A 272 27.58 20.65 -5.27
C GLN A 272 27.56 22.02 -4.60
N SER A 273 26.39 22.68 -4.61
CA SER A 273 26.22 23.99 -3.99
C SER A 273 26.33 23.93 -2.46
N ALA A 274 26.88 24.99 -1.84
CA ALA A 274 26.93 25.16 -0.39
C ALA A 274 25.55 25.08 0.29
N HIS A 275 24.49 25.58 -0.37
CA HIS A 275 23.13 25.54 0.17
C HIS A 275 22.61 24.10 0.32
N MET A 276 22.85 23.25 -0.70
CA MET A 276 22.49 21.84 -0.62
C MET A 276 23.39 21.05 0.33
N TYR A 277 24.69 21.37 0.39
CA TYR A 277 25.59 20.82 1.40
C TYR A 277 25.07 21.14 2.82
N HIS A 278 24.69 22.40 3.07
CA HIS A 278 24.18 22.84 4.36
C HIS A 278 22.83 22.20 4.72
N TYR A 279 21.92 22.07 3.76
CA TYR A 279 20.65 21.35 3.95
C TYR A 279 20.89 19.88 4.31
N GLN A 280 21.78 19.20 3.60
CA GLN A 280 22.14 17.81 3.89
C GLN A 280 22.87 17.69 5.24
N HIS A 281 23.75 18.65 5.58
CA HIS A 281 24.47 18.71 6.85
C HIS A 281 23.53 18.92 8.04
N GLN A 282 22.59 19.85 7.94
CA GLN A 282 21.52 20.03 8.93
C GLN A 282 20.70 18.75 9.08
N LYS A 283 20.33 18.08 7.98
CA LYS A 283 19.62 16.80 8.02
C LYS A 283 20.42 15.71 8.75
N GLN A 284 21.71 15.56 8.49
CA GLN A 284 22.54 14.58 9.21
C GLN A 284 22.81 14.96 10.67
N GLN A 285 22.96 16.25 10.99
CA GLN A 285 23.06 16.72 12.37
C GLN A 285 21.78 16.44 13.15
N MET A 286 20.61 16.63 12.54
CA MET A 286 19.32 16.28 13.13
C MET A 286 19.22 14.76 13.37
N ILE A 287 19.61 13.93 12.39
CA ILE A 287 19.66 12.46 12.54
C ILE A 287 20.68 12.03 13.62
N ALA A 288 21.81 12.72 13.75
CA ALA A 288 22.82 12.43 14.77
C ALA A 288 22.38 12.89 16.16
N LEU A 289 21.68 14.03 16.25
CA LEU A 289 21.07 14.53 17.49
C LEU A 289 20.00 13.57 17.98
N GLU A 290 19.11 13.10 17.11
CA GLU A 290 18.10 12.07 17.40
C GLU A 290 18.73 10.78 17.94
N LYS A 291 19.88 10.35 17.39
CA LYS A 291 20.66 9.20 17.90
C LYS A 291 21.36 9.48 19.24
N SER A 292 21.78 10.71 19.51
CA SER A 292 22.46 11.09 20.75
C SER A 292 21.51 11.32 21.94
N SER A 293 20.25 11.69 21.68
CA SER A 293 19.21 11.86 22.72
C SER A 293 18.69 10.54 23.30
N GLY A 294 19.14 9.38 22.80
CA GLY A 294 18.79 8.05 23.30
C GLY A 294 19.68 7.50 24.42
N GLY A 295 20.67 8.26 24.92
CA GLY A 295 21.68 7.71 25.83
C GLY A 295 22.08 8.63 26.97
N GLU A 296 21.24 8.79 27.99
CA GLU A 296 21.67 9.23 29.33
C GLU A 296 20.60 9.00 30.41
N ARG A 297 20.58 7.80 31.04
CA ARG A 297 20.15 7.61 32.45
C ARG A 297 20.92 6.44 33.08
N HIS A 298 21.71 6.72 34.10
CA HIS A 298 22.31 5.74 35.01
C HIS A 298 21.47 5.64 36.31
N GLY A 299 21.20 4.41 36.78
CA GLY A 299 20.79 4.15 38.17
C GLY A 299 19.96 2.89 38.45
N SER A 300 20.66 1.80 38.80
CA SER A 300 20.26 0.61 39.61
C SER A 300 19.22 -0.42 39.11
N THR A 301 19.77 -1.56 38.63
CA THR A 301 19.43 -2.98 38.90
C THR A 301 17.97 -3.42 39.08
N SER A 302 17.43 -4.16 38.09
CA SER A 302 17.00 -5.57 38.23
C SER A 302 16.57 -6.13 36.87
N ASP A 303 16.88 -7.41 36.63
CA ASP A 303 16.64 -8.18 35.41
C ASP A 303 15.18 -8.12 34.93
N VAL A 304 14.97 -8.00 33.62
CA VAL A 304 14.02 -8.78 32.77
C VAL A 304 14.22 -8.33 31.32
N ASP A 305 14.45 -9.31 30.43
CA ASP A 305 14.55 -9.20 28.98
C ASP A 305 13.33 -8.50 28.35
N SER A 306 13.58 -7.53 27.45
CA SER A 306 12.58 -7.05 26.49
C SER A 306 13.25 -6.70 25.16
N GLU A 307 12.79 -7.43 24.14
CA GLU A 307 13.04 -7.25 22.72
C GLU A 307 12.28 -6.01 22.22
N GLU A 308 12.95 -5.10 21.53
CA GLU A 308 12.31 -4.06 20.71
C GLU A 308 12.72 -4.26 19.25
N GLU A 309 11.73 -4.68 18.45
CA GLU A 309 11.75 -4.83 16.99
C GLU A 309 11.71 -3.45 16.33
N GLY A 310 12.68 -3.16 15.47
CA GLY A 310 12.73 -1.98 14.60
C GLY A 310 12.13 -2.28 13.22
N GLU A 311 11.30 -1.34 12.75
CA GLU A 311 10.52 -1.39 11.50
C GLU A 311 11.35 -1.40 10.21
N GLU A 312 10.86 -2.19 9.24
CA GLU A 312 11.39 -2.42 7.89
C GLU A 312 11.07 -1.27 6.91
N ASN A 313 12.06 -0.89 6.07
CA ASN A 313 11.84 -0.11 4.85
C ASN A 313 12.22 -0.99 3.63
N GLU A 314 11.22 -1.36 2.81
CA GLU A 314 11.39 -2.08 1.54
C GLU A 314 11.97 -1.17 0.43
N TYR A 315 12.89 -1.70 -0.40
CA TYR A 315 13.41 -1.05 -1.62
C TYR A 315 13.07 -1.84 -2.90
N THR A 316 12.98 -1.06 -3.99
CA THR A 316 12.52 -1.40 -5.34
C THR A 316 13.67 -1.79 -6.27
N VAL A 317 13.59 -2.97 -6.90
CA VAL A 317 14.33 -3.31 -8.12
C VAL A 317 13.53 -2.78 -9.31
N TYR A 318 14.08 -1.88 -10.14
CA TYR A 318 13.45 -1.51 -11.41
C TYR A 318 13.85 -2.53 -12.49
N GLU A 319 13.10 -3.63 -12.58
CA GLU A 319 13.17 -4.53 -13.72
C GLU A 319 12.47 -3.88 -14.93
N CYS A 320 13.20 -3.63 -16.02
CA CYS A 320 12.56 -3.51 -17.32
C CYS A 320 12.06 -4.91 -17.72
N PRO A 321 10.78 -5.09 -18.07
CA PRO A 321 10.14 -6.40 -18.02
C PRO A 321 10.78 -7.41 -18.98
N GLY A 322 11.32 -8.49 -18.40
CA GLY A 322 11.81 -9.66 -19.14
C GLY A 322 12.95 -10.38 -18.44
N LEU A 323 12.62 -11.56 -17.87
CA LEU A 323 13.48 -12.66 -17.39
C LEU A 323 13.92 -12.66 -15.92
N ALA A 324 13.29 -13.56 -15.16
CA ALA A 324 13.95 -14.29 -14.07
C ALA A 324 14.15 -15.78 -14.47
N PRO A 325 15.29 -16.42 -14.19
CA PRO A 325 15.38 -17.88 -14.21
C PRO A 325 14.78 -18.47 -12.92
N THR A 326 13.93 -19.48 -13.10
CA THR A 326 13.50 -20.40 -12.04
C THR A 326 14.43 -21.61 -12.03
N GLY A 327 14.82 -22.04 -10.84
CA GLY A 327 15.52 -23.30 -10.60
C GLY A 327 15.23 -23.74 -9.18
N GLU A 328 14.10 -24.44 -8.99
CA GLU A 328 13.87 -25.27 -7.82
C GLU A 328 14.94 -26.37 -7.81
N MET A 329 15.69 -26.48 -6.71
CA MET A 329 16.47 -27.69 -6.41
C MET A 329 15.68 -28.51 -5.39
N GLU A 330 15.44 -29.76 -5.78
CA GLU A 330 14.72 -30.78 -5.04
C GLU A 330 15.33 -31.01 -3.64
N ARG A 331 14.44 -31.27 -2.68
CA ARG A 331 14.77 -31.79 -1.35
C ARG A 331 15.24 -33.23 -1.50
N GLU A 332 16.52 -33.49 -1.26
CA GLU A 332 16.98 -34.79 -0.77
C GLU A 332 17.64 -34.65 0.60
N SER A 333 17.28 -35.59 1.45
CA SER A 333 17.60 -35.73 2.86
C SER A 333 19.07 -36.07 3.11
N THR A 334 19.71 -35.39 4.06
CA THR A 334 20.72 -36.00 4.94
C THR A 334 20.74 -35.29 6.30
N ASN A 335 20.20 -35.97 7.30
CA ASN A 335 20.63 -35.84 8.69
C ASN A 335 22.03 -36.45 8.84
N GLU A 336 22.72 -36.05 9.92
CA GLU A 336 24.00 -36.57 10.44
C GLU A 336 25.28 -35.94 9.85
N ILE A 337 25.94 -35.06 10.62
CA ILE A 337 27.08 -35.41 11.50
C ILE A 337 27.45 -34.19 12.36
N ALA A 338 27.91 -34.50 13.56
CA ALA A 338 28.11 -33.67 14.75
C ALA A 338 29.25 -32.63 14.70
N ALA A 339 29.06 -31.62 15.55
CA ALA A 339 30.01 -30.97 16.47
C ALA A 339 31.49 -31.37 16.44
N THR A 340 32.40 -30.38 16.38
CA THR A 340 33.56 -30.13 17.29
C THR A 340 34.37 -28.93 16.75
N VAL A 341 34.52 -27.83 17.50
CA VAL A 341 35.61 -27.49 18.44
C VAL A 341 36.95 -27.12 17.76
N THR A 342 37.21 -25.80 17.80
CA THR A 342 38.48 -25.06 18.03
C THR A 342 39.69 -25.19 17.10
N ASP A 343 40.20 -23.98 16.83
CA ASP A 343 41.60 -23.55 16.77
C ASP A 343 42.42 -23.58 15.46
N ARG A 344 43.11 -22.46 15.28
CA ARG A 344 44.01 -21.98 14.19
C ARG A 344 45.31 -22.83 14.04
N PRO A 345 46.30 -22.49 13.16
CA PRO A 345 46.32 -21.89 11.80
C PRO A 345 47.38 -22.54 10.84
N ARG A 346 47.53 -21.95 9.63
CA ARG A 346 48.70 -21.96 8.69
C ARG A 346 48.97 -23.23 7.86
N SER A 347 48.92 -23.12 6.53
CA SER A 347 50.10 -22.93 5.66
C SER A 347 49.83 -23.28 4.17
N SER A 348 50.73 -22.75 3.35
CA SER A 348 50.84 -22.63 1.88
C SER A 348 50.87 -23.92 1.02
N ARG A 349 50.69 -23.68 -0.30
CA ARG A 349 51.05 -24.49 -1.51
C ARG A 349 49.92 -25.37 -2.07
N SER A 350 49.30 -25.01 -3.20
CA SER A 350 49.72 -25.14 -4.62
C SER A 350 49.63 -26.57 -5.17
N LEU A 351 49.03 -26.68 -6.38
CA LEU A 351 49.06 -27.76 -7.41
C LEU A 351 47.62 -28.13 -7.81
N LEU A 352 47.06 -27.59 -8.90
CA LEU A 352 47.20 -27.98 -10.32
C LEU A 352 46.92 -29.47 -10.61
N GLU A 353 45.94 -29.64 -11.52
CA GLU A 353 45.72 -30.73 -12.48
C GLU A 353 45.01 -32.02 -12.03
N GLN A 354 43.84 -32.29 -12.62
CA GLN A 354 43.52 -33.40 -13.57
C GLN A 354 41.98 -33.56 -13.73
N PRO A 355 41.43 -34.39 -14.67
CA PRO A 355 41.07 -34.09 -16.07
C PRO A 355 39.53 -34.28 -16.36
N PRO A 356 39.02 -34.08 -17.60
CA PRO A 356 37.59 -34.10 -17.89
C PRO A 356 37.06 -35.50 -18.27
N LEU A 357 35.80 -35.79 -17.95
CA LEU A 357 35.07 -37.00 -18.35
C LEU A 357 33.60 -36.67 -18.70
N PRO A 358 32.90 -37.51 -19.50
CA PRO A 358 32.51 -37.13 -20.87
C PRO A 358 30.99 -37.01 -21.09
N SER A 359 30.65 -36.37 -22.22
CA SER A 359 29.32 -36.19 -22.80
C SER A 359 28.61 -37.50 -23.20
N ARG A 360 27.31 -37.62 -22.89
CA ARG A 360 26.35 -38.41 -23.68
C ARG A 360 24.97 -37.73 -23.80
N PRO A 361 24.25 -37.95 -24.91
CA PRO A 361 23.17 -37.08 -25.40
C PRO A 361 21.79 -37.55 -24.95
N ILE A 362 20.85 -36.61 -24.79
CA ILE A 362 19.42 -36.91 -24.63
C ILE A 362 18.68 -36.48 -25.90
N THR A 363 17.94 -37.45 -26.40
CA THR A 363 17.08 -37.47 -27.60
C THR A 363 15.90 -36.51 -27.52
N THR A 364 15.54 -36.01 -28.69
CA THR A 364 14.41 -35.13 -29.01
C THR A 364 13.04 -35.77 -28.77
N LEU A 365 12.10 -35.01 -28.20
CA LEU A 365 10.67 -35.22 -28.39
C LEU A 365 10.02 -33.89 -28.80
N ASP A 366 9.17 -34.00 -29.82
CA ASP A 366 8.67 -32.95 -30.70
C ASP A 366 7.45 -32.22 -30.08
N SER A 367 7.50 -30.89 -29.98
CA SER A 367 6.39 -30.04 -29.51
C SER A 367 6.01 -28.94 -30.53
N ARG A 368 6.07 -29.27 -31.82
CA ARG A 368 5.71 -28.40 -32.96
C ARG A 368 4.27 -27.85 -33.02
N PRO A 369 3.24 -28.30 -32.28
CA PRO A 369 1.94 -27.61 -32.31
C PRO A 369 1.87 -26.35 -31.44
N ALA A 370 2.73 -26.20 -30.42
CA ALA A 370 2.68 -25.08 -29.47
C ALA A 370 3.43 -23.83 -29.97
N LEU A 371 4.45 -24.00 -30.83
CA LEU A 371 5.23 -22.91 -31.40
C LEU A 371 4.49 -22.12 -32.51
N GLN A 372 3.57 -22.78 -33.24
CA GLN A 372 2.81 -22.14 -34.31
C GLN A 372 1.67 -21.25 -33.81
N ALA A 373 1.07 -21.54 -32.65
CA ALA A 373 0.03 -20.70 -32.06
C ALA A 373 0.59 -19.39 -31.46
N ALA A 374 1.79 -19.44 -30.86
CA ALA A 374 2.44 -18.28 -30.24
C ALA A 374 3.00 -17.28 -31.29
N ASN A 375 3.56 -17.78 -32.39
CA ASN A 375 4.04 -16.92 -33.49
C ASN A 375 2.90 -16.15 -34.19
N HIS A 376 1.66 -16.67 -34.15
CA HIS A 376 0.48 -16.00 -34.70
C HIS A 376 -0.02 -14.83 -33.83
N ALA A 377 0.21 -14.85 -32.51
CA ALA A 377 -0.19 -13.78 -31.60
C ALA A 377 0.78 -12.58 -31.66
N THR A 378 2.08 -12.83 -31.69
CA THR A 378 3.11 -11.78 -31.84
C THR A 378 3.04 -11.11 -33.20
N ALA A 379 2.78 -11.87 -34.28
CA ALA A 379 2.54 -11.31 -35.60
C ALA A 379 1.22 -10.51 -35.72
N ARG A 380 0.21 -10.80 -34.89
CA ARG A 380 -1.04 -10.00 -34.80
C ARG A 380 -0.82 -8.69 -34.03
N PHE A 381 -0.05 -8.74 -32.94
CA PHE A 381 0.34 -7.57 -32.14
C PHE A 381 1.06 -6.50 -32.99
N TRP A 382 1.95 -6.92 -33.90
CA TRP A 382 2.66 -6.00 -34.80
C TRP A 382 1.94 -5.69 -36.12
N ARG A 383 0.93 -6.49 -36.54
CA ARG A 383 0.07 -6.15 -37.68
C ARG A 383 -0.97 -5.06 -37.36
N ALA A 384 -1.33 -4.87 -36.09
CA ALA A 384 -2.20 -3.77 -35.66
C ALA A 384 -1.56 -2.39 -35.92
N PHE A 385 -0.22 -2.30 -35.91
CA PHE A 385 0.55 -1.09 -36.22
C PHE A 385 0.67 -0.75 -37.72
N ARG A 386 0.17 -1.60 -38.63
CA ARG A 386 0.34 -1.43 -40.09
C ARG A 386 -0.93 -1.04 -40.86
N ARG A 387 -2.07 -0.76 -40.20
CA ARG A 387 -3.30 -0.41 -40.92
C ARG A 387 -3.37 1.10 -41.23
N PRO A 388 -3.63 1.52 -42.49
CA PRO A 388 -3.66 2.94 -42.90
C PRO A 388 -4.82 3.78 -42.28
N GLU A 389 -5.62 3.18 -41.41
CA GLU A 389 -6.94 3.67 -41.01
C GLU A 389 -6.92 4.42 -39.66
N HIS A 390 -5.74 4.52 -39.03
CA HIS A 390 -5.49 5.29 -37.80
C HIS A 390 -4.97 6.71 -38.10
N THR A 391 -5.67 7.44 -38.97
CA THR A 391 -5.24 8.72 -39.55
C THR A 391 -5.32 9.92 -38.60
N LEU A 392 -5.68 9.75 -37.33
CA LEU A 392 -5.77 10.89 -36.39
C LEU A 392 -4.40 11.33 -35.82
N ILE A 393 -3.41 10.43 -35.76
CA ILE A 393 -2.08 10.72 -35.21
C ILE A 393 -1.18 11.47 -36.21
N LEU A 394 -1.34 11.22 -37.51
CA LEU A 394 -0.59 11.91 -38.58
C LEU A 394 -0.98 13.39 -38.77
N ALA A 395 -2.14 13.81 -38.26
CA ALA A 395 -2.59 15.20 -38.35
C ALA A 395 -1.97 16.10 -37.26
N MET A 396 -1.60 15.53 -36.11
CA MET A 396 -1.03 16.30 -34.98
C MET A 396 0.51 16.36 -35.01
N SER A 397 1.20 15.48 -35.76
CA SER A 397 2.67 15.51 -35.89
C SER A 397 3.19 16.57 -36.88
N ARG A 398 2.33 17.18 -37.71
CA ARG A 398 2.80 18.19 -38.68
C ARG A 398 3.15 19.56 -38.09
N LYS A 399 2.85 19.84 -36.80
CA LYS A 399 3.13 21.15 -36.17
C LYS A 399 3.48 21.14 -34.66
N GLY A 400 3.79 20.00 -34.04
CA GLY A 400 4.14 19.92 -32.61
C GLY A 400 5.65 19.76 -32.37
N PRO A 401 6.33 20.61 -31.58
CA PRO A 401 7.80 20.61 -31.45
C PRO A 401 8.39 19.52 -30.53
N ALA A 402 7.63 18.54 -30.03
CA ALA A 402 8.03 17.76 -28.86
C ALA A 402 8.41 16.28 -29.08
N PHE A 403 8.16 15.65 -30.23
CA PHE A 403 8.43 14.19 -30.42
C PHE A 403 8.97 13.85 -31.81
N GLN A 404 9.86 12.85 -31.90
CA GLN A 404 10.37 12.30 -33.18
C GLN A 404 9.77 10.93 -33.51
N GLU A 405 9.32 10.75 -34.76
CA GLU A 405 8.85 9.49 -35.36
C GLU A 405 10.00 8.53 -35.77
N HIS A 406 11.26 8.96 -35.83
CA HIS A 406 12.27 8.26 -36.64
C HIS A 406 12.98 7.05 -36.00
N TRP A 407 13.11 6.95 -34.67
CA TRP A 407 13.93 5.90 -34.04
C TRP A 407 13.14 4.61 -33.73
N LEU A 408 11.84 4.72 -33.46
CA LEU A 408 10.92 3.57 -33.41
C LEU A 408 10.66 2.94 -34.79
N ALA A 409 11.11 3.58 -35.87
CA ALA A 409 11.05 3.07 -37.24
C ALA A 409 12.33 2.35 -37.68
N ASP A 410 13.41 2.42 -36.89
CA ASP A 410 14.72 1.85 -37.26
C ASP A 410 14.75 0.32 -37.08
N ASP A 411 14.86 -0.40 -38.19
CA ASP A 411 14.86 -1.87 -38.22
C ASP A 411 16.07 -2.46 -37.46
N LEU A 412 17.16 -1.71 -37.31
CA LEU A 412 18.34 -2.13 -36.54
C LEU A 412 18.04 -2.24 -35.04
N PHE A 413 17.36 -1.24 -34.48
CA PHE A 413 16.99 -1.20 -33.05
C PHE A 413 15.98 -2.30 -32.69
N LYS A 414 15.01 -2.55 -33.59
CA LYS A 414 14.05 -3.67 -33.45
C LYS A 414 14.74 -5.03 -33.56
N SER A 415 15.71 -5.18 -34.45
CA SER A 415 16.48 -6.43 -34.59
C SER A 415 17.36 -6.70 -33.36
N TRP A 416 17.86 -5.66 -32.71
CA TRP A 416 18.65 -5.75 -31.48
C TRP A 416 17.78 -6.18 -30.29
N LEU A 417 16.60 -5.57 -30.11
CA LEU A 417 15.61 -6.00 -29.10
C LEU A 417 15.17 -7.47 -29.28
N ALA A 418 15.04 -7.94 -30.53
CA ALA A 418 14.64 -9.30 -30.86
C ALA A 418 15.71 -10.37 -30.56
N ARG A 419 16.96 -9.98 -30.29
CA ARG A 419 18.07 -10.89 -29.96
C ARG A 419 18.19 -11.19 -28.46
N ILE A 420 17.34 -10.59 -27.63
CA ILE A 420 17.30 -10.82 -26.18
C ILE A 420 16.45 -12.09 -25.91
N PRO A 421 17.01 -13.18 -25.34
CA PRO A 421 16.28 -14.43 -25.10
C PRO A 421 15.12 -14.22 -24.12
N GLY A 422 13.95 -14.85 -24.30
CA GLY A 422 12.76 -14.63 -23.46
C GLY A 422 12.44 -15.73 -22.44
N ASN A 423 11.99 -15.33 -21.23
CA ASN A 423 10.99 -15.96 -20.34
C ASN A 423 11.10 -15.47 -18.87
N SER A 424 10.01 -14.98 -18.27
CA SER A 424 9.27 -15.72 -17.22
C SER A 424 8.11 -14.90 -16.61
N LYS A 425 7.12 -15.63 -16.08
CA LYS A 425 5.81 -15.21 -15.56
C LYS A 425 5.85 -14.48 -14.20
N ARG A 426 6.63 -13.41 -14.05
CA ARG A 426 6.53 -12.52 -12.87
C ARG A 426 6.46 -11.06 -13.32
N ALA A 427 5.25 -10.64 -13.67
CA ALA A 427 4.89 -9.23 -13.81
C ALA A 427 3.52 -9.03 -13.14
N ARG A 428 3.53 -9.12 -11.80
CA ARG A 428 2.45 -8.69 -10.91
C ARG A 428 3.05 -8.35 -9.56
N CYS A 429 3.74 -7.22 -9.47
CA CYS A 429 3.88 -6.43 -8.25
C CYS A 429 4.60 -5.13 -8.62
N PHE A 430 4.32 -4.07 -7.87
CA PHE A 430 4.80 -2.69 -8.08
C PHE A 430 4.10 -1.86 -9.17
N LEU A 431 2.77 -1.80 -9.10
CA LEU A 431 1.98 -0.60 -9.47
C LEU A 431 0.70 -0.47 -8.61
N CYS A 432 0.28 -1.52 -7.89
CA CYS A 432 -0.79 -1.42 -6.89
C CYS A 432 -0.31 -0.75 -5.60
N TYR A 433 -0.26 0.57 -5.56
CA TYR A 433 -0.52 1.25 -4.27
C TYR A 433 -1.05 2.68 -4.45
N LYS A 434 -0.64 3.39 -5.51
CA LYS A 434 -1.33 4.63 -5.92
C LYS A 434 -2.56 4.36 -6.79
N ASP A 435 -2.58 3.21 -7.47
CA ASP A 435 -3.71 2.83 -8.32
C ASP A 435 -4.78 2.00 -7.61
N VAL A 436 -4.66 1.62 -6.34
CA VAL A 436 -5.85 1.07 -5.67
C VAL A 436 -6.86 2.20 -5.40
N SER A 437 -6.41 3.39 -5.01
CA SER A 437 -7.30 4.55 -4.91
C SER A 437 -7.77 5.03 -6.30
N ALA A 438 -6.90 5.02 -7.31
CA ALA A 438 -7.24 5.48 -8.67
C ALA A 438 -7.99 4.46 -9.53
N GLU A 439 -7.81 3.14 -9.35
CA GLU A 439 -8.62 2.05 -9.94
C GLU A 439 -9.91 1.83 -9.14
N ILE A 440 -9.91 1.96 -7.81
CA ILE A 440 -11.17 2.11 -7.06
C ILE A 440 -11.86 3.40 -7.48
N SER A 441 -11.17 4.43 -7.97
CA SER A 441 -11.78 5.65 -8.57
C SER A 441 -12.06 5.55 -10.09
N SER A 442 -11.47 4.61 -10.82
CA SER A 442 -11.62 4.47 -12.28
C SER A 442 -12.59 3.35 -12.68
N LEU A 443 -12.63 2.23 -11.96
CA LEU A 443 -13.67 1.19 -12.03
C LEU A 443 -15.00 1.66 -11.40
N SER A 444 -14.96 2.65 -10.51
CA SER A 444 -16.14 3.24 -9.87
C SER A 444 -16.81 4.38 -10.62
N ARG A 445 -16.35 4.70 -11.84
CA ARG A 445 -16.94 5.75 -12.69
C ARG A 445 -18.37 5.44 -13.17
N HIS A 446 -18.87 4.23 -12.97
CA HIS A 446 -20.11 3.78 -13.60
C HIS A 446 -21.34 3.59 -12.70
N MET A 447 -21.35 3.90 -11.38
CA MET A 447 -22.59 4.25 -10.62
C MET A 447 -22.49 4.42 -9.08
N GLY A 448 -21.36 4.21 -8.40
CA GLY A 448 -21.34 4.12 -6.92
C GLY A 448 -21.01 5.42 -6.15
N PRO A 449 -19.75 5.91 -6.18
CA PRO A 449 -19.27 6.88 -5.20
C PRO A 449 -19.80 8.30 -5.38
N ARG A 450 -20.03 8.77 -6.62
CA ARG A 450 -20.59 10.11 -6.85
C ARG A 450 -22.04 10.23 -6.39
N HIS A 451 -22.83 9.18 -6.57
CA HIS A 451 -24.22 9.17 -6.14
C HIS A 451 -24.32 9.03 -4.61
N GLN A 452 -23.46 8.20 -4.00
CA GLN A 452 -23.36 8.08 -2.55
C GLN A 452 -22.85 9.37 -1.90
N ALA A 453 -21.76 9.95 -2.40
CA ALA A 453 -21.20 11.19 -1.88
C ALA A 453 -22.22 12.33 -2.03
N LEU A 454 -22.91 12.42 -3.17
CA LEU A 454 -23.99 13.38 -3.35
C LEU A 454 -25.09 13.17 -2.31
N LEU A 455 -25.55 11.93 -2.10
CA LEU A 455 -26.58 11.60 -1.12
C LEU A 455 -26.15 11.94 0.31
N ILE A 456 -24.91 11.64 0.69
CA ILE A 456 -24.35 12.03 2.00
C ILE A 456 -24.34 13.56 2.13
N GLU A 457 -23.84 14.28 1.13
CA GLU A 457 -23.73 15.75 1.16
C GLU A 457 -25.07 16.48 1.07
N THR A 458 -26.11 15.90 0.45
CA THR A 458 -27.42 16.57 0.27
C THR A 458 -28.48 16.12 1.26
N GLU A 459 -28.48 14.84 1.66
CA GLU A 459 -29.57 14.24 2.45
C GLU A 459 -29.18 13.89 3.89
N ILE A 460 -27.87 13.89 4.22
CA ILE A 460 -27.37 13.48 5.54
C ILE A 460 -26.61 14.63 6.22
N ASN A 461 -25.45 15.02 5.69
CA ASN A 461 -24.55 16.01 6.28
C ASN A 461 -25.20 17.38 6.60
N PRO A 462 -26.17 17.90 5.83
CA PRO A 462 -26.86 19.15 6.18
C PRO A 462 -27.68 19.08 7.48
N PHE A 463 -28.01 17.87 7.96
CA PHE A 463 -28.92 17.66 9.09
C PHE A 463 -28.24 17.05 10.32
N VAL A 464 -26.96 16.65 10.23
CA VAL A 464 -26.30 15.88 11.28
C VAL A 464 -26.20 16.62 12.61
N ASP A 465 -26.05 17.95 12.61
CA ASP A 465 -25.97 18.75 13.83
C ASP A 465 -27.30 18.78 14.58
N GLU A 466 -28.41 18.88 13.84
CA GLU A 466 -29.77 18.76 14.39
C GLU A 466 -29.99 17.36 14.99
N TRP A 467 -29.59 16.31 14.27
CA TRP A 467 -29.75 14.93 14.74
C TRP A 467 -28.86 14.59 15.94
N GLU A 468 -27.66 15.14 16.01
CA GLU A 468 -26.78 15.02 17.18
C GLU A 468 -27.38 15.74 18.40
N ALA A 469 -27.96 16.93 18.22
CA ALA A 469 -28.63 17.66 19.29
C ALA A 469 -29.90 16.94 19.79
N ALA A 470 -30.70 16.40 18.87
CA ALA A 470 -31.87 15.57 19.18
C ALA A 470 -31.49 14.18 19.73
N GLY A 471 -30.24 13.76 19.52
CA GLY A 471 -29.77 12.41 19.81
C GLY A 471 -30.46 11.33 18.97
N GLN A 472 -31.07 11.68 17.84
CA GLN A 472 -31.84 10.77 16.98
C GLN A 472 -31.76 11.23 15.53
N TRP A 473 -31.56 10.30 14.60
CA TRP A 473 -31.69 10.51 13.15
C TRP A 473 -32.91 9.75 12.60
N PRO A 474 -33.48 10.15 11.44
CA PRO A 474 -34.68 9.54 10.89
C PRO A 474 -34.35 8.25 10.10
N GLY A 475 -34.11 7.15 10.83
CA GLY A 475 -33.63 5.90 10.25
C GLY A 475 -34.48 5.37 9.11
N HIS A 476 -35.80 5.20 9.28
CA HIS A 476 -36.67 4.70 8.20
C HIS A 476 -36.54 5.50 6.90
N ARG A 477 -36.49 6.84 6.98
CA ARG A 477 -36.33 7.70 5.80
C ARG A 477 -34.98 7.45 5.11
N ILE A 478 -33.90 7.46 5.89
CA ILE A 478 -32.54 7.34 5.34
C ILE A 478 -32.26 5.91 4.86
N PHE A 479 -32.71 4.87 5.57
CA PHE A 479 -32.65 3.50 5.08
C PHE A 479 -33.44 3.34 3.78
N LYS A 480 -34.65 3.90 3.68
CA LYS A 480 -35.42 3.84 2.44
C LYS A 480 -34.68 4.47 1.26
N LEU A 481 -34.08 5.63 1.48
CA LEU A 481 -33.27 6.36 0.50
C LEU A 481 -32.04 5.54 0.06
N LEU A 482 -31.29 4.98 1.01
CA LEU A 482 -30.12 4.13 0.73
C LEU A 482 -30.49 2.81 0.05
N GLY A 483 -31.62 2.21 0.42
CA GLY A 483 -32.17 1.00 -0.20
C GLY A 483 -32.61 1.24 -1.64
N GLN A 484 -33.27 2.36 -1.93
CA GLN A 484 -33.62 2.80 -3.29
C GLN A 484 -32.38 3.02 -4.16
N ALA A 485 -31.29 3.53 -3.58
CA ALA A 485 -30.00 3.69 -4.24
C ALA A 485 -29.19 2.39 -4.37
N GLY A 486 -29.63 1.29 -3.75
CA GLY A 486 -28.98 -0.02 -3.83
C GLY A 486 -27.80 -0.23 -2.86
N PHE A 487 -27.61 0.68 -1.90
CA PHE A 487 -26.43 0.66 -1.02
C PHE A 487 -26.54 -0.29 0.18
N LEU A 488 -27.75 -0.74 0.55
CA LEU A 488 -27.94 -1.64 1.69
C LEU A 488 -27.68 -3.13 1.35
N GLY A 489 -27.53 -3.46 0.06
CA GLY A 489 -27.48 -4.83 -0.44
C GLY A 489 -26.25 -5.17 -1.30
N ILE A 490 -25.17 -4.38 -1.23
CA ILE A 490 -24.04 -4.46 -2.17
C ILE A 490 -23.48 -5.88 -2.33
N ASN A 491 -23.16 -6.54 -1.23
CA ASN A 491 -22.61 -7.90 -1.22
C ASN A 491 -23.66 -8.98 -0.93
N LYS A 492 -24.96 -8.66 -1.02
CA LYS A 492 -26.06 -9.59 -0.76
C LYS A 492 -26.59 -10.20 -2.07
N PRO A 493 -27.22 -11.39 -2.04
CA PRO A 493 -27.73 -12.05 -3.24
C PRO A 493 -28.80 -11.22 -3.97
N THR A 494 -28.78 -11.28 -5.30
CA THR A 494 -29.74 -10.58 -6.17
C THR A 494 -31.18 -11.04 -5.98
N GLU A 495 -31.40 -12.30 -5.63
CA GLU A 495 -32.73 -12.88 -5.38
C GLU A 495 -33.51 -12.14 -4.29
N TYR A 496 -32.81 -11.55 -3.31
CA TYR A 496 -33.42 -10.79 -2.23
C TYR A 496 -33.20 -9.27 -2.36
N GLY A 497 -32.88 -8.80 -3.57
CA GLY A 497 -32.73 -7.38 -3.87
C GLY A 497 -31.31 -6.82 -3.74
N GLY A 498 -30.31 -7.65 -3.46
CA GLY A 498 -28.91 -7.24 -3.41
C GLY A 498 -28.25 -7.09 -4.79
N LEU A 499 -26.96 -6.73 -4.81
CA LEU A 499 -26.18 -6.54 -6.04
C LEU A 499 -25.21 -7.69 -6.34
N ASN A 500 -25.00 -8.61 -5.39
CA ASN A 500 -24.09 -9.75 -5.50
C ASN A 500 -22.66 -9.36 -5.92
N LEU A 501 -22.20 -8.18 -5.48
CA LEU A 501 -20.84 -7.71 -5.68
C LEU A 501 -19.91 -8.27 -4.60
N ASN A 502 -18.62 -8.39 -4.92
CA ASN A 502 -17.65 -8.87 -3.94
C ASN A 502 -17.42 -7.85 -2.80
N TYR A 503 -16.73 -8.28 -1.74
CA TYR A 503 -16.52 -7.46 -0.55
C TYR A 503 -15.68 -6.19 -0.80
N LYS A 504 -14.89 -6.07 -1.89
CA LYS A 504 -14.16 -4.83 -2.19
C LYS A 504 -15.09 -3.65 -2.47
N TYR A 505 -16.20 -3.91 -3.18
CA TYR A 505 -17.23 -2.88 -3.42
C TYR A 505 -17.91 -2.46 -2.12
N HIS A 506 -18.13 -3.43 -1.22
CA HIS A 506 -18.69 -3.16 0.10
C HIS A 506 -17.70 -2.39 1.00
N ALA A 507 -16.40 -2.70 0.91
CA ALA A 507 -15.35 -1.97 1.62
C ALA A 507 -15.27 -0.49 1.19
N ALA A 508 -15.33 -0.23 -0.12
CA ALA A 508 -15.39 1.14 -0.64
C ALA A 508 -16.64 1.89 -0.16
N TYR A 509 -17.79 1.20 -0.10
CA TYR A 509 -19.03 1.77 0.46
C TYR A 509 -18.88 2.14 1.95
N LEU A 510 -18.27 1.26 2.74
CA LEU A 510 -18.03 1.48 4.17
C LEU A 510 -17.07 2.64 4.44
N GLU A 511 -16.02 2.79 3.65
CA GLU A 511 -15.16 3.98 3.71
C GLU A 511 -15.95 5.25 3.37
N ALA A 512 -16.78 5.19 2.33
CA ALA A 512 -17.58 6.34 1.92
C ALA A 512 -18.61 6.76 2.99
N LEU A 513 -19.15 5.84 3.79
CA LEU A 513 -19.96 6.20 4.97
C LEU A 513 -19.18 7.00 6.03
N GLY A 514 -17.86 6.95 5.99
CA GLY A 514 -16.99 7.77 6.83
C GLY A 514 -16.99 9.27 6.49
N HIS A 515 -17.54 9.67 5.33
CA HIS A 515 -17.79 11.08 5.01
C HIS A 515 -18.98 11.67 5.77
N ILE A 516 -19.79 10.85 6.45
CA ILE A 516 -20.88 11.34 7.28
C ILE A 516 -20.30 11.97 8.54
N ARG A 517 -20.59 13.25 8.78
CA ARG A 517 -20.01 14.06 9.87
C ARG A 517 -20.66 13.80 11.25
N ALA A 518 -21.34 12.66 11.42
CA ALA A 518 -21.86 12.16 12.69
C ALA A 518 -21.76 10.64 12.74
N GLY A 519 -20.88 10.12 13.61
CA GLY A 519 -20.58 8.69 13.66
C GLY A 519 -21.79 7.83 14.01
N GLY A 520 -22.76 8.38 14.73
CA GLY A 520 -24.00 7.67 15.07
C GLY A 520 -24.84 7.25 13.87
N VAL A 521 -24.88 8.07 12.81
CA VAL A 521 -25.61 7.73 11.58
C VAL A 521 -24.90 6.58 10.84
N SER A 522 -23.59 6.69 10.64
CA SER A 522 -22.78 5.65 10.00
C SER A 522 -22.84 4.33 10.76
N LEU A 523 -22.81 4.38 12.10
CA LEU A 523 -22.96 3.22 12.98
C LEU A 523 -24.33 2.56 12.78
N GLY A 524 -25.41 3.34 12.80
CA GLY A 524 -26.77 2.82 12.60
C GLY A 524 -26.94 2.12 11.26
N ILE A 525 -26.42 2.72 10.17
CA ILE A 525 -26.43 2.12 8.84
C ILE A 525 -25.62 0.82 8.81
N GLY A 526 -24.39 0.85 9.33
CA GLY A 526 -23.51 -0.31 9.41
C GLY A 526 -24.11 -1.48 10.21
N VAL A 527 -24.89 -1.19 11.25
CA VAL A 527 -25.59 -2.24 12.02
C VAL A 527 -26.56 -3.01 11.14
N GLN A 528 -27.27 -2.38 10.21
CA GLN A 528 -28.14 -3.11 9.30
C GLN A 528 -27.35 -3.95 8.29
N THR A 529 -26.35 -3.36 7.63
CA THR A 529 -25.64 -3.97 6.51
C THR A 529 -24.62 -5.03 6.92
N ASP A 530 -23.96 -4.85 8.05
CA ASP A 530 -22.78 -5.60 8.49
C ASP A 530 -22.95 -6.34 9.81
N VAL A 531 -24.06 -6.11 10.53
CA VAL A 531 -24.31 -6.72 11.85
C VAL A 531 -25.63 -7.51 11.89
N ALA A 532 -26.74 -6.97 11.41
CA ALA A 532 -28.05 -7.64 11.52
C ALA A 532 -28.31 -8.63 10.38
N THR A 533 -27.89 -8.30 9.16
CA THR A 533 -28.25 -9.04 7.93
C THR A 533 -27.25 -10.11 7.44
N PRO A 534 -25.94 -10.10 7.75
CA PRO A 534 -25.01 -11.07 7.14
C PRO A 534 -25.33 -12.54 7.43
N ALA A 535 -25.67 -12.89 8.69
CA ALA A 535 -26.03 -14.27 9.04
C ALA A 535 -27.28 -14.75 8.28
N LEU A 536 -28.30 -13.90 8.12
CA LEU A 536 -29.51 -14.20 7.34
C LEU A 536 -29.15 -14.42 5.87
N SER A 537 -28.31 -13.56 5.30
CA SER A 537 -27.87 -13.67 3.92
C SER A 537 -27.13 -14.97 3.64
N ARG A 538 -26.21 -15.38 4.54
CA ARG A 538 -25.34 -16.54 4.33
C ARG A 538 -25.99 -17.86 4.75
N PHE A 539 -26.74 -17.88 5.86
CA PHE A 539 -27.24 -19.11 6.48
C PHE A 539 -28.77 -19.17 6.61
N GLY A 540 -29.47 -18.06 6.37
CA GLY A 540 -30.93 -18.02 6.52
C GLY A 540 -31.65 -19.00 5.59
N ASN A 541 -32.74 -19.56 6.10
CA ASN A 541 -33.71 -20.29 5.29
C ASN A 541 -34.51 -19.33 4.38
N GLU A 542 -35.26 -19.88 3.43
CA GLU A 542 -36.05 -19.09 2.47
C GLU A 542 -37.02 -18.11 3.14
N TYR A 543 -37.68 -18.55 4.22
CA TYR A 543 -38.65 -17.73 4.92
C TYR A 543 -37.98 -16.49 5.53
N VAL A 544 -36.89 -16.65 6.29
CA VAL A 544 -36.23 -15.51 6.93
C VAL A 544 -35.58 -14.55 5.91
N LYS A 545 -35.10 -15.07 4.79
CA LYS A 545 -34.53 -14.23 3.73
C LYS A 545 -35.60 -13.40 3.01
N ARG A 546 -36.79 -13.95 2.80
CA ARG A 546 -37.90 -13.21 2.19
C ARG A 546 -38.57 -12.22 3.16
N GLU A 547 -38.79 -12.64 4.40
CA GLU A 547 -39.55 -11.86 5.38
C GLU A 547 -38.73 -10.75 6.04
N PHE A 548 -37.43 -11.00 6.30
CA PHE A 548 -36.60 -10.06 7.07
C PHE A 548 -35.47 -9.44 6.23
N LEU A 549 -34.74 -10.25 5.46
CA LEU A 549 -33.58 -9.76 4.70
C LEU A 549 -33.98 -8.87 3.52
N ALA A 550 -34.92 -9.31 2.67
CA ALA A 550 -35.30 -8.54 1.48
C ALA A 550 -35.87 -7.15 1.83
N PRO A 551 -36.76 -6.99 2.82
CA PRO A 551 -37.23 -5.66 3.25
C PRO A 551 -36.13 -4.79 3.87
N ALA A 552 -35.15 -5.40 4.55
CA ALA A 552 -34.02 -4.65 5.10
C ALA A 552 -33.07 -4.15 3.99
N ILE A 553 -32.93 -4.90 2.89
CA ILE A 553 -32.15 -4.49 1.72
C ILE A 553 -32.87 -3.37 0.95
N SER A 554 -34.20 -3.43 0.82
CA SER A 554 -34.98 -2.37 0.15
C SER A 554 -35.10 -1.08 0.99
N GLY A 555 -34.70 -1.14 2.27
CA GLY A 555 -34.80 -0.04 3.22
C GLY A 555 -36.22 0.21 3.72
N ASP A 556 -37.13 -0.75 3.55
CA ASP A 556 -38.52 -0.66 4.02
C ASP A 556 -38.64 -0.88 5.53
N VAL A 557 -37.64 -1.53 6.13
CA VAL A 557 -37.56 -1.80 7.56
C VAL A 557 -36.18 -1.49 8.12
N VAL A 558 -36.15 -1.20 9.41
CA VAL A 558 -34.94 -1.01 10.21
C VAL A 558 -34.68 -2.27 11.05
N ALA A 559 -33.43 -2.72 11.04
CA ALA A 559 -33.00 -3.91 11.75
C ALA A 559 -31.99 -3.62 12.85
N CYS A 560 -32.00 -4.45 13.89
CA CYS A 560 -30.94 -4.50 14.90
C CYS A 560 -30.52 -5.93 15.26
N LEU A 561 -29.41 -6.07 15.98
CA LEU A 561 -28.86 -7.34 16.46
C LEU A 561 -28.82 -7.35 18.00
N GLY A 562 -29.46 -8.35 18.61
CA GLY A 562 -29.52 -8.58 20.05
C GLY A 562 -28.65 -9.74 20.52
N VAL A 563 -27.35 -9.50 20.72
CA VAL A 563 -26.43 -10.50 21.29
C VAL A 563 -26.18 -10.23 22.77
N SER A 564 -25.62 -9.06 23.07
CA SER A 564 -25.14 -8.68 24.39
C SER A 564 -26.24 -8.57 25.45
N GLU A 565 -25.90 -8.92 26.67
CA GLU A 565 -26.75 -8.87 27.86
C GLU A 565 -26.01 -8.18 29.02
N PRO A 566 -26.70 -7.76 30.10
CA PRO A 566 -26.03 -7.16 31.25
C PRO A 566 -24.90 -8.01 31.84
N GLY A 567 -25.03 -9.35 31.81
CA GLY A 567 -24.02 -10.29 32.29
C GLY A 567 -23.13 -10.91 31.20
N ALA A 568 -23.35 -10.60 29.92
CA ALA A 568 -22.68 -11.26 28.80
C ALA A 568 -22.41 -10.27 27.65
N GLY A 569 -21.22 -9.67 27.64
CA GLY A 569 -20.71 -8.84 26.54
C GLY A 569 -19.54 -9.53 25.84
N SER A 570 -18.36 -9.52 26.48
CA SER A 570 -17.18 -10.24 25.99
C SER A 570 -17.36 -11.76 26.02
N ASP A 571 -18.04 -12.29 27.05
CA ASP A 571 -18.39 -13.71 27.16
C ASP A 571 -19.77 -13.99 26.57
N VAL A 572 -19.84 -13.98 25.24
CA VAL A 572 -21.08 -14.28 24.49
C VAL A 572 -21.60 -15.69 24.77
N ALA A 573 -20.73 -16.64 25.12
CA ALA A 573 -21.13 -18.02 25.40
C ALA A 573 -21.98 -18.12 26.68
N GLY A 574 -21.78 -17.19 27.63
CA GLY A 574 -22.48 -17.10 28.91
C GLY A 574 -23.83 -16.38 28.90
N LEU A 575 -24.37 -15.99 27.74
CA LEU A 575 -25.69 -15.32 27.67
C LEU A 575 -26.82 -16.20 28.22
N GLN A 576 -27.84 -15.55 28.78
CA GLN A 576 -28.94 -16.17 29.55
C GLN A 576 -30.31 -16.10 28.87
N THR A 577 -30.50 -15.29 27.82
CA THR A 577 -31.78 -15.28 27.07
C THR A 577 -32.09 -16.68 26.55
N THR A 578 -33.34 -17.11 26.72
CA THR A 578 -33.83 -18.45 26.34
C THR A 578 -34.93 -18.34 25.30
N ALA A 579 -35.05 -19.38 24.48
CA ALA A 579 -36.11 -19.55 23.49
C ALA A 579 -36.57 -21.02 23.51
N ARG A 580 -37.64 -21.32 24.23
CA ARG A 580 -38.14 -22.70 24.39
C ARG A 580 -39.16 -23.04 23.31
N GLN A 581 -39.06 -24.23 22.73
CA GLN A 581 -40.06 -24.73 21.78
C GLN A 581 -41.41 -24.99 22.49
N GLN A 582 -42.49 -24.51 21.91
CA GLN A 582 -43.87 -24.81 22.34
C GLN A 582 -44.78 -24.98 21.11
N GLY A 583 -44.99 -26.24 20.69
CA GLY A 583 -45.68 -26.54 19.44
C GLY A 583 -44.83 -26.13 18.24
N ASP A 584 -45.39 -25.36 17.31
CA ASP A 584 -44.68 -24.80 16.15
C ASP A 584 -44.01 -23.43 16.44
N ASP A 585 -44.16 -22.92 17.67
CA ASP A 585 -43.64 -21.64 18.11
C ASP A 585 -42.45 -21.77 19.08
N LEU A 586 -41.71 -20.67 19.23
CA LEU A 586 -40.71 -20.41 20.25
C LEU A 586 -41.27 -19.38 21.24
N ILE A 587 -41.02 -19.63 22.53
CA ILE A 587 -41.32 -18.69 23.61
C ILE A 587 -40.01 -18.14 24.17
N ILE A 588 -39.81 -16.84 24.03
CA ILE A 588 -38.55 -16.17 24.32
C ILE A 588 -38.67 -15.38 25.63
N ASN A 589 -37.70 -15.58 26.51
CA ASN A 589 -37.56 -14.83 27.75
C ASN A 589 -36.11 -14.38 27.96
N GLY A 590 -35.93 -13.13 28.37
CA GLY A 590 -34.63 -12.59 28.72
C GLY A 590 -34.52 -11.09 28.47
N GLN A 591 -33.30 -10.63 28.25
CA GLN A 591 -33.02 -9.23 28.03
C GLN A 591 -31.75 -9.04 27.21
N LYS A 592 -31.73 -7.97 26.42
CA LYS A 592 -30.60 -7.55 25.60
C LYS A 592 -30.23 -6.11 25.93
N LEU A 593 -28.93 -5.83 25.99
CA LEU A 593 -28.39 -4.51 26.34
C LEU A 593 -27.36 -4.08 25.30
N TRP A 594 -27.24 -2.76 25.11
CA TRP A 594 -26.36 -2.13 24.11
C TRP A 594 -26.83 -2.31 22.67
N ILE A 595 -28.15 -2.39 22.46
CA ILE A 595 -28.70 -2.72 21.14
C ILE A 595 -28.87 -1.46 20.31
N THR A 596 -27.98 -1.24 19.36
CA THR A 596 -28.06 -0.13 18.40
C THR A 596 -29.27 -0.27 17.48
N ASN A 597 -29.93 0.83 17.12
CA ASN A 597 -31.19 0.92 16.38
C ASN A 597 -32.44 0.40 17.12
N ALA A 598 -32.32 -0.04 18.38
CA ALA A 598 -33.41 -0.65 19.15
C ALA A 598 -34.71 0.18 19.23
N CYS A 599 -34.62 1.51 19.25
CA CYS A 599 -35.77 2.40 19.40
C CYS A 599 -36.53 2.63 18.09
N GLN A 600 -35.93 2.27 16.95
CA GLN A 600 -36.51 2.47 15.62
C GLN A 600 -36.59 1.16 14.80
N ALA A 601 -36.02 0.07 15.28
CA ALA A 601 -36.06 -1.22 14.60
C ALA A 601 -37.49 -1.76 14.48
N ASP A 602 -37.81 -2.29 13.31
CA ASP A 602 -39.03 -3.05 13.05
C ASP A 602 -38.85 -4.53 13.41
N TRP A 603 -37.62 -5.02 13.38
CA TRP A 603 -37.26 -6.37 13.85
C TRP A 603 -35.85 -6.43 14.43
N ILE A 604 -35.63 -7.43 15.30
CA ILE A 604 -34.35 -7.74 15.93
C ILE A 604 -33.95 -9.19 15.65
N CYS A 605 -32.69 -9.43 15.25
CA CYS A 605 -32.11 -10.77 15.27
C CYS A 605 -31.45 -11.00 16.62
N ILE A 606 -31.95 -11.94 17.42
CA ILE A 606 -31.40 -12.23 18.75
C ILE A 606 -30.61 -13.53 18.76
N LEU A 607 -29.60 -13.61 19.62
CA LEU A 607 -28.97 -14.87 20.00
C LEU A 607 -29.56 -15.36 21.33
N ALA A 608 -30.18 -16.54 21.34
CA ALA A 608 -30.82 -17.12 22.53
C ALA A 608 -30.49 -18.61 22.68
N ASN A 609 -30.49 -19.11 23.91
CA ASN A 609 -30.37 -20.55 24.20
C ASN A 609 -31.66 -21.26 23.78
N THR A 610 -31.59 -22.17 22.80
CA THR A 610 -32.74 -22.99 22.36
C THR A 610 -32.73 -24.40 22.92
N SER A 611 -31.58 -24.86 23.45
CA SER A 611 -31.45 -26.20 24.02
C SER A 611 -30.52 -26.22 25.23
N ILE A 612 -30.54 -27.35 25.95
CA ILE A 612 -29.59 -27.66 27.02
C ILE A 612 -28.41 -28.40 26.40
N GLY A 613 -27.18 -27.98 26.67
CA GLY A 613 -25.99 -28.63 26.13
C GLY A 613 -24.75 -27.75 26.19
N PRO A 614 -23.70 -28.10 25.42
CA PRO A 614 -22.46 -27.31 25.36
C PRO A 614 -22.76 -25.85 24.96
N PRO A 615 -22.21 -24.84 25.67
CA PRO A 615 -22.55 -23.42 25.45
C PRO A 615 -22.36 -22.89 24.02
N HIS A 616 -21.50 -23.54 23.22
CA HIS A 616 -21.21 -23.13 21.84
C HIS A 616 -22.11 -23.83 20.79
N ARG A 617 -23.00 -24.73 21.22
CA ARG A 617 -23.89 -25.54 20.35
C ARG A 617 -25.36 -25.57 20.82
N ASN A 618 -25.72 -24.73 21.78
CA ASN A 618 -27.05 -24.73 22.39
C ASN A 618 -27.85 -23.44 22.11
N LYS A 619 -27.36 -22.60 21.18
CA LYS A 619 -27.90 -21.27 20.88
C LYS A 619 -28.28 -21.14 19.42
N SER A 620 -29.35 -20.41 19.16
CA SER A 620 -29.84 -20.12 17.80
C SER A 620 -29.97 -18.61 17.60
N LEU A 621 -29.78 -18.18 16.36
CA LEU A 621 -30.14 -16.82 15.92
C LEU A 621 -31.62 -16.83 15.51
N ILE A 622 -32.40 -15.86 15.99
CA ILE A 622 -33.86 -15.83 15.80
C ILE A 622 -34.29 -14.42 15.42
N CYS A 623 -35.03 -14.26 14.32
CA CYS A 623 -35.63 -12.99 13.93
C CYS A 623 -36.94 -12.75 14.70
N VAL A 624 -37.08 -11.62 15.37
CA VAL A 624 -38.25 -11.26 16.19
C VAL A 624 -38.76 -9.89 15.74
N PRO A 625 -40.01 -9.77 15.26
CA PRO A 625 -40.64 -8.46 15.02
C PRO A 625 -40.75 -7.67 16.32
N MET A 626 -40.39 -6.39 16.29
CA MET A 626 -40.32 -5.54 17.49
C MET A 626 -41.69 -5.18 18.06
N ASN A 627 -42.76 -5.32 17.28
CA ASN A 627 -44.14 -5.14 17.71
C ASN A 627 -44.78 -6.42 18.30
N THR A 628 -44.02 -7.51 18.43
CA THR A 628 -44.53 -8.76 19.01
C THR A 628 -44.88 -8.54 20.50
N PRO A 629 -46.06 -8.97 20.98
CA PRO A 629 -46.41 -8.88 22.39
C PRO A 629 -45.33 -9.48 23.30
N GLY A 630 -44.96 -8.74 24.35
CA GLY A 630 -43.89 -9.13 25.29
C GLY A 630 -42.51 -8.53 24.97
N VAL A 631 -42.31 -7.94 23.78
CA VAL A 631 -41.09 -7.18 23.46
C VAL A 631 -41.23 -5.77 24.03
N ASN A 632 -40.29 -5.35 24.89
CA ASN A 632 -40.31 -4.02 25.51
C ASN A 632 -38.94 -3.35 25.43
N VAL A 633 -38.86 -2.21 24.73
CA VAL A 633 -37.69 -1.33 24.75
C VAL A 633 -37.76 -0.47 26.02
N ALA A 634 -37.14 -0.92 27.10
CA ALA A 634 -37.27 -0.29 28.41
C ALA A 634 -36.74 1.14 28.48
N ARG A 635 -35.60 1.41 27.82
CA ARG A 635 -35.06 2.77 27.69
C ARG A 635 -34.04 2.89 26.57
N LYS A 636 -33.93 4.10 26.05
CA LYS A 636 -32.78 4.58 25.29
C LYS A 636 -31.64 4.97 26.24
N LEU A 637 -30.43 4.58 25.92
CA LEU A 637 -29.23 4.88 26.70
C LEU A 637 -28.65 6.23 26.29
N ASP A 638 -28.36 7.09 27.27
CA ASP A 638 -27.58 8.31 27.07
C ASP A 638 -26.09 7.96 27.03
N LYS A 639 -25.41 8.37 25.95
CA LYS A 639 -24.05 7.93 25.61
C LYS A 639 -23.12 9.12 25.48
N LEU A 640 -21.84 8.88 25.78
CA LEU A 640 -20.74 9.83 25.57
C LEU A 640 -20.60 10.25 24.09
N GLY A 641 -20.60 9.28 23.19
CA GLY A 641 -20.47 9.45 21.74
C GLY A 641 -21.49 8.60 20.99
N MET A 642 -21.48 8.70 19.66
CA MET A 642 -22.48 8.12 18.76
C MET A 642 -23.89 8.55 19.16
N ARG A 643 -24.06 9.85 19.47
CA ARG A 643 -25.23 10.36 20.19
C ARG A 643 -26.49 10.32 19.34
N SER A 644 -26.37 10.62 18.04
CA SER A 644 -27.48 10.51 17.08
C SER A 644 -28.00 9.08 16.94
N SER A 645 -27.16 8.05 17.12
CA SER A 645 -27.60 6.66 17.11
C SER A 645 -28.34 6.31 18.38
N ASP A 646 -29.54 5.75 18.29
CA ASP A 646 -30.19 5.16 19.47
C ASP A 646 -29.55 3.83 19.86
N THR A 647 -29.55 3.57 21.16
CA THR A 647 -29.06 2.31 21.75
C THR A 647 -29.97 1.96 22.90
N GLY A 648 -30.53 0.74 22.88
CA GLY A 648 -31.60 0.35 23.80
C GLY A 648 -31.24 -0.80 24.74
N HIS A 649 -32.04 -0.89 25.79
CA HIS A 649 -32.21 -2.08 26.63
C HIS A 649 -33.57 -2.68 26.30
N ILE A 650 -33.60 -3.94 25.85
CA ILE A 650 -34.81 -4.64 25.42
C ILE A 650 -35.08 -5.81 26.37
N PHE A 651 -36.32 -5.96 26.81
CA PHE A 651 -36.80 -7.12 27.55
C PHE A 651 -37.73 -7.96 26.67
N PHE A 652 -37.67 -9.27 26.89
CA PHE A 652 -38.54 -10.26 26.28
C PHE A 652 -39.25 -11.00 27.41
N ASP A 653 -40.56 -10.87 27.48
CA ASP A 653 -41.42 -11.54 28.46
C ASP A 653 -42.46 -12.41 27.72
N GLU A 654 -42.27 -13.72 27.77
CA GLU A 654 -43.11 -14.73 27.09
C GLU A 654 -43.40 -14.39 25.61
N VAL A 655 -42.39 -13.87 24.90
CA VAL A 655 -42.51 -13.45 23.49
C VAL A 655 -42.67 -14.67 22.59
N ARG A 656 -43.78 -14.75 21.85
CA ARG A 656 -44.10 -15.87 20.97
C ARG A 656 -43.77 -15.56 19.51
N VAL A 657 -42.91 -16.36 18.88
CA VAL A 657 -42.61 -16.28 17.44
C VAL A 657 -42.59 -17.66 16.80
N PRO A 658 -42.90 -17.83 15.51
CA PRO A 658 -42.81 -19.12 14.83
C PRO A 658 -41.39 -19.69 14.84
N ALA A 659 -41.22 -21.01 14.98
CA ALA A 659 -39.89 -21.64 14.95
C ALA A 659 -39.14 -21.47 13.62
N LYS A 660 -39.87 -21.27 12.51
CA LYS A 660 -39.29 -20.92 11.20
C LYS A 660 -38.52 -19.59 11.19
N ASN A 661 -38.65 -18.76 12.23
CA ASN A 661 -37.86 -17.54 12.41
C ASN A 661 -36.40 -17.82 12.82
N ILE A 662 -36.03 -19.07 13.13
CA ILE A 662 -34.64 -19.46 13.34
C ILE A 662 -33.84 -19.23 12.05
N VAL A 663 -32.68 -18.59 12.18
CA VAL A 663 -31.74 -18.37 11.07
C VAL A 663 -30.87 -19.61 10.90
N GLY A 664 -31.09 -20.33 9.80
CA GLY A 664 -30.35 -21.54 9.47
C GLY A 664 -30.72 -22.71 10.37
N GLU A 665 -29.72 -23.46 10.83
CA GLU A 665 -29.91 -24.63 11.68
C GLU A 665 -30.01 -24.26 13.16
N GLU A 666 -30.92 -24.93 13.88
CA GLU A 666 -31.03 -24.78 15.34
C GLU A 666 -29.73 -25.21 16.05
N GLY A 667 -29.31 -24.45 17.06
CA GLY A 667 -28.08 -24.70 17.83
C GLY A 667 -26.80 -24.17 17.17
N MET A 668 -26.86 -23.72 15.92
CA MET A 668 -25.71 -23.21 15.16
C MET A 668 -25.52 -21.68 15.28
N GLY A 669 -26.40 -20.98 15.99
CA GLY A 669 -26.40 -19.53 16.11
C GLY A 669 -25.08 -18.94 16.64
N PHE A 670 -24.45 -19.59 17.63
CA PHE A 670 -23.15 -19.13 18.15
C PHE A 670 -22.07 -19.18 17.07
N ILE A 671 -22.03 -20.26 16.28
CA ILE A 671 -21.03 -20.44 15.21
C ILE A 671 -21.26 -19.43 14.09
N TYR A 672 -22.52 -19.21 13.69
CA TYR A 672 -22.86 -18.20 12.69
C TYR A 672 -22.45 -16.80 13.17
N GLN A 673 -22.71 -16.46 14.44
CA GLN A 673 -22.31 -15.19 15.03
C GLN A 673 -20.78 -15.01 15.05
N MET A 674 -20.02 -16.04 15.41
CA MET A 674 -18.55 -15.96 15.40
C MET A 674 -17.99 -15.72 14.00
N LYS A 675 -18.58 -16.33 12.96
CA LYS A 675 -18.20 -16.08 11.56
C LYS A 675 -18.52 -14.65 11.15
N GLN A 676 -19.69 -14.14 11.53
CA GLN A 676 -20.10 -12.76 11.22
C GLN A 676 -19.17 -11.73 11.87
N PHE A 677 -18.72 -11.96 13.11
CA PHE A 677 -17.84 -11.02 13.80
C PHE A 677 -16.54 -10.71 13.05
N GLN A 678 -16.08 -11.59 12.16
CA GLN A 678 -14.91 -11.30 11.33
C GLN A 678 -15.19 -10.14 10.34
N GLU A 679 -16.31 -10.19 9.64
CA GLU A 679 -16.74 -9.16 8.69
C GLU A 679 -17.14 -7.88 9.42
N GLU A 680 -17.83 -7.98 10.55
CA GLU A 680 -18.19 -6.83 11.40
C GLU A 680 -16.95 -6.06 11.88
N ARG A 681 -15.92 -6.77 12.38
CA ARG A 681 -14.66 -6.15 12.83
C ARG A 681 -13.94 -5.42 11.71
N LEU A 682 -13.93 -6.02 10.51
CA LEU A 682 -13.31 -5.41 9.34
C LEU A 682 -14.10 -4.18 8.87
N ALA A 683 -15.44 -4.26 8.87
CA ALA A 683 -16.31 -3.14 8.51
C ALA A 683 -16.16 -1.95 9.47
N MET A 684 -16.05 -2.22 10.78
CA MET A 684 -15.71 -1.19 11.75
C MET A 684 -14.35 -0.57 11.46
N ALA A 685 -13.30 -1.37 11.23
CA ALA A 685 -11.97 -0.82 10.93
C ALA A 685 -11.99 0.09 9.68
N LEU A 686 -12.64 -0.33 8.59
CA LEU A 686 -12.84 0.48 7.37
C LEU A 686 -13.51 1.83 7.67
N GLY A 687 -14.57 1.80 8.48
CA GLY A 687 -15.31 3.01 8.87
C GLY A 687 -14.51 4.04 9.67
N THR A 688 -13.27 3.75 10.07
CA THR A 688 -12.39 4.71 10.76
C THR A 688 -11.46 5.49 9.83
N LEU A 689 -11.20 5.01 8.61
CA LEU A 689 -10.17 5.58 7.74
C LEU A 689 -10.50 7.02 7.30
N VAL A 690 -11.69 7.21 6.73
CA VAL A 690 -12.12 8.52 6.22
C VAL A 690 -12.36 9.54 7.34
N PRO A 691 -13.02 9.20 8.47
CA PRO A 691 -13.18 10.16 9.58
C PRO A 691 -11.84 10.66 10.13
N LEU A 692 -10.85 9.76 10.32
CA LEU A 692 -9.51 10.15 10.78
C LEU A 692 -8.79 11.04 9.76
N LYS A 693 -8.88 10.71 8.46
CA LYS A 693 -8.31 11.55 7.40
C LYS A 693 -8.92 12.96 7.40
N THR A 694 -10.25 13.03 7.50
CA THR A 694 -11.01 14.29 7.49
C THR A 694 -10.56 15.22 8.60
N ILE A 695 -10.50 14.73 9.85
CA ILE A 695 -10.09 15.59 10.98
C ILE A 695 -8.61 15.96 10.92
N LEU A 696 -7.76 15.13 10.31
CA LEU A 696 -6.35 15.48 10.10
C LEU A 696 -6.22 16.65 9.14
N GLU A 697 -6.92 16.59 8.00
CA GLU A 697 -6.94 17.67 7.00
C GLU A 697 -7.52 18.96 7.59
N GLU A 698 -8.66 18.89 8.28
CA GLU A 698 -9.24 20.07 8.97
C GLU A 698 -8.29 20.65 10.02
N THR A 699 -7.55 19.81 10.74
CA THR A 699 -6.57 20.28 11.73
C THR A 699 -5.35 20.91 11.08
N ILE A 700 -4.88 20.38 9.94
CA ILE A 700 -3.80 20.99 9.14
C ILE A 700 -4.23 22.39 8.69
N ASP A 701 -5.45 22.54 8.16
CA ASP A 701 -5.96 23.82 7.71
C ASP A 701 -6.12 24.80 8.88
N TYR A 702 -6.72 24.36 9.99
CA TYR A 702 -6.84 25.17 11.21
C TYR A 702 -5.47 25.64 11.72
N THR A 703 -4.47 24.76 11.77
CA THR A 703 -3.13 25.12 12.27
C THR A 703 -2.36 26.03 11.30
N ARG A 704 -2.68 26.00 9.99
CA ARG A 704 -2.15 26.93 8.99
C ARG A 704 -2.73 28.34 9.16
N GLU A 705 -3.99 28.45 9.56
CA GLU A 705 -4.68 29.73 9.75
C GLU A 705 -4.46 30.33 11.14
N ARG A 706 -4.50 29.50 12.18
CA ARG A 706 -4.41 29.93 13.57
C ARG A 706 -3.01 30.45 13.88
N LYS A 707 -2.91 31.69 14.37
CA LYS A 707 -1.64 32.30 14.78
C LYS A 707 -1.46 32.32 16.30
N ALA A 708 -0.25 32.03 16.75
CA ALA A 708 0.23 32.27 18.11
C ALA A 708 1.70 32.69 18.06
N PHE A 709 2.12 33.54 19.01
CA PHE A 709 3.49 34.05 19.07
C PHE A 709 3.99 34.64 17.72
N GLY A 710 3.09 35.33 16.99
CA GLY A 710 3.41 36.03 15.74
C GLY A 710 3.41 35.18 14.46
N GLN A 711 3.17 33.87 14.52
CA GLN A 711 3.21 32.98 13.35
C GLN A 711 2.08 31.93 13.35
N PRO A 712 1.77 31.30 12.21
CA PRO A 712 0.91 30.12 12.16
C PRO A 712 1.37 29.02 13.13
N LEU A 713 0.42 28.31 13.75
CA LEU A 713 0.73 27.17 14.61
C LEU A 713 1.50 26.09 13.86
N LEU A 714 1.17 25.87 12.58
CA LEU A 714 1.83 24.88 11.72
C LEU A 714 3.35 25.09 11.58
N ASN A 715 3.85 26.31 11.80
CA ASN A 715 5.30 26.60 11.79
C ASN A 715 6.04 26.01 13.00
N ASN A 716 5.34 25.59 14.04
CA ASN A 716 5.96 24.88 15.16
C ASN A 716 6.33 23.45 14.72
N GLN A 717 7.61 23.12 14.82
CA GLN A 717 8.17 21.82 14.41
C GLN A 717 7.38 20.63 14.96
N TYR A 718 7.06 20.67 16.24
CA TYR A 718 6.34 19.58 16.90
C TYR A 718 4.98 19.32 16.23
N ILE A 719 4.27 20.37 15.79
CA ILE A 719 2.94 20.24 15.21
C ILE A 719 3.01 19.51 13.87
N HIS A 720 3.83 19.98 12.93
CA HIS A 720 3.89 19.32 11.62
C HIS A 720 4.58 17.95 11.66
N PHE A 721 5.51 17.69 12.60
CA PHE A 721 6.03 16.34 12.85
C PHE A 721 4.94 15.41 13.34
N ARG A 722 4.16 15.83 14.33
CA ARG A 722 3.08 15.01 14.88
C ARG A 722 1.99 14.72 13.84
N LEU A 723 1.66 15.70 12.99
CA LEU A 723 0.71 15.50 11.89
C LEU A 723 1.24 14.47 10.86
N ALA A 724 2.54 14.49 10.56
CA ALA A 724 3.16 13.52 9.66
C ALA A 724 3.22 12.09 10.26
N GLU A 725 3.50 11.97 11.56
CA GLU A 725 3.42 10.67 12.27
C GLU A 725 2.02 10.08 12.20
N LEU A 726 0.99 10.91 12.46
CA LEU A 726 -0.40 10.48 12.44
C LEU A 726 -0.84 10.06 11.01
N GLU A 727 -0.47 10.83 9.97
CA GLU A 727 -0.72 10.43 8.57
C GLU A 727 -0.09 9.06 8.26
N THR A 728 1.14 8.83 8.74
CA THR A 728 1.86 7.56 8.54
C THR A 728 1.14 6.40 9.21
N GLU A 729 0.73 6.57 10.47
CA GLU A 729 -0.05 5.58 11.21
C GLU A 729 -1.40 5.25 10.54
N LEU A 730 -2.06 6.26 9.96
CA LEU A 730 -3.30 6.07 9.20
C LEU A 730 -3.06 5.24 7.93
N GLU A 731 -1.96 5.48 7.22
CA GLU A 731 -1.60 4.69 6.03
C GLU A 731 -1.24 3.25 6.39
N CYS A 732 -0.52 3.03 7.50
CA CYS A 732 -0.26 1.69 8.03
C CYS A 732 -1.56 0.94 8.36
N LEU A 733 -2.52 1.61 9.00
CA LEU A 733 -3.84 1.04 9.27
C LEU A 733 -4.60 0.71 7.97
N ARG A 734 -4.59 1.62 7.00
CA ARG A 734 -5.19 1.41 5.67
C ARG A 734 -4.62 0.17 5.01
N SER A 735 -3.29 0.04 4.98
CA SER A 735 -2.59 -1.12 4.42
C SER A 735 -3.02 -2.44 5.06
N LEU A 736 -3.03 -2.48 6.39
CA LEU A 736 -3.45 -3.66 7.15
C LEU A 736 -4.90 -4.07 6.81
N ILE A 737 -5.81 -3.11 6.70
CA ILE A 737 -7.21 -3.33 6.38
C ILE A 737 -7.37 -3.86 4.94
N TYR A 738 -6.75 -3.20 3.96
CA TYR A 738 -6.88 -3.61 2.55
C TYR A 738 -6.27 -4.98 2.29
N ARG A 739 -5.15 -5.31 2.96
CA ARG A 739 -4.62 -6.68 2.97
C ARG A 739 -5.64 -7.69 3.49
N ALA A 740 -6.33 -7.39 4.59
CA ALA A 740 -7.38 -8.26 5.11
C ALA A 740 -8.58 -8.39 4.14
N VAL A 741 -8.99 -7.30 3.49
CA VAL A 741 -10.04 -7.31 2.47
C VAL A 741 -9.68 -8.20 1.28
N ASP A 742 -8.44 -8.10 0.78
CA ASP A 742 -7.98 -8.91 -0.35
C ASP A 742 -7.98 -10.40 -0.03
N LEU A 743 -7.51 -10.78 1.17
CA LEU A 743 -7.53 -12.17 1.62
C LEU A 743 -8.97 -12.68 1.84
N LEU A 744 -9.87 -11.84 2.35
CA LEU A 744 -11.28 -12.19 2.52
C LEU A 744 -11.94 -12.49 1.16
N VAL A 745 -11.67 -11.65 0.15
CA VAL A 745 -12.18 -11.86 -1.21
C VAL A 745 -11.55 -13.08 -1.89
N ALA A 746 -10.31 -13.41 -1.56
CA ALA A 746 -9.68 -14.66 -1.98
C ALA A 746 -10.20 -15.90 -1.23
N GLY A 747 -11.16 -15.75 -0.29
CA GLY A 747 -11.76 -16.85 0.47
C GLY A 747 -10.88 -17.40 1.59
N GLN A 748 -9.85 -16.66 2.02
CA GLN A 748 -8.96 -17.08 3.09
C GLN A 748 -9.51 -16.72 4.47
N ASP A 749 -9.04 -17.41 5.53
CA ASP A 749 -9.36 -17.05 6.91
C ASP A 749 -8.65 -15.75 7.30
N VAL A 750 -9.45 -14.72 7.56
CA VAL A 750 -8.97 -13.39 7.96
C VAL A 750 -9.15 -13.12 9.45
N THR A 751 -9.56 -14.09 10.26
CA THR A 751 -9.87 -13.88 11.70
C THR A 751 -8.76 -13.16 12.45
N LYS A 752 -7.51 -13.58 12.25
CA LYS A 752 -6.33 -12.96 12.88
C LYS A 752 -6.19 -11.50 12.43
N LEU A 753 -6.19 -11.26 11.11
CA LEU A 753 -6.02 -9.92 10.54
C LEU A 753 -7.18 -8.99 10.87
N ALA A 754 -8.44 -9.44 10.77
CA ALA A 754 -9.61 -8.64 11.15
C ALA A 754 -9.57 -8.23 12.62
N SER A 755 -9.08 -9.11 13.51
CA SER A 755 -8.87 -8.79 14.93
C SER A 755 -7.73 -7.78 15.13
N MET A 756 -6.64 -7.88 14.36
CA MET A 756 -5.56 -6.89 14.35
C MET A 756 -6.04 -5.53 13.82
N CYS A 757 -6.81 -5.51 12.73
CA CYS A 757 -7.41 -4.30 12.15
C CYS A 757 -8.27 -3.58 13.20
N LYS A 758 -9.19 -4.31 13.84
CA LYS A 758 -10.09 -3.74 14.86
C LYS A 758 -9.34 -3.24 16.10
N LEU A 759 -8.30 -3.96 16.53
CA LEU A 759 -7.47 -3.54 17.66
C LEU A 759 -6.69 -2.27 17.34
N LYS A 760 -6.00 -2.24 16.18
CA LYS A 760 -5.19 -1.09 15.75
C LYS A 760 -6.07 0.12 15.47
N SER A 761 -7.23 -0.05 14.82
CA SER A 761 -8.15 1.06 14.55
C SER A 761 -8.68 1.71 15.83
N GLY A 762 -9.13 0.91 16.81
CA GLY A 762 -9.61 1.43 18.10
C GLY A 762 -8.52 2.18 18.89
N ARG A 763 -7.31 1.60 18.99
CA ARG A 763 -6.19 2.23 19.69
C ARG A 763 -5.68 3.48 18.99
N LEU A 764 -5.51 3.41 17.66
CA LEU A 764 -5.06 4.54 16.88
C LEU A 764 -6.06 5.69 16.97
N ALA A 765 -7.36 5.43 16.81
CA ALA A 765 -8.37 6.48 16.86
C ALA A 765 -8.34 7.28 18.18
N ARG A 766 -8.06 6.62 19.31
CA ARG A 766 -7.88 7.29 20.61
C ARG A 766 -6.71 8.27 20.59
N VAL A 767 -5.53 7.80 20.20
CA VAL A 767 -4.31 8.63 20.14
C VAL A 767 -4.45 9.74 19.11
N PHE A 768 -5.04 9.42 17.96
CA PHE A 768 -5.18 10.30 16.81
C PHE A 768 -6.10 11.48 17.13
N THR A 769 -7.33 11.19 17.56
CA THR A 769 -8.31 12.23 17.93
C THR A 769 -7.84 13.08 19.11
N ASP A 770 -7.23 12.49 20.12
CA ASP A 770 -6.67 13.20 21.28
C ASP A 770 -5.54 14.16 20.87
N SER A 771 -4.59 13.67 20.06
CA SER A 771 -3.48 14.47 19.53
C SER A 771 -3.97 15.67 18.72
N LEU A 772 -4.96 15.46 17.84
CA LEU A 772 -5.49 16.55 17.02
C LEU A 772 -6.28 17.54 17.86
N LEU A 773 -7.16 17.07 18.76
CA LEU A 773 -7.93 17.91 19.67
C LEU A 773 -7.02 18.89 20.44
N GLN A 774 -5.85 18.43 20.87
CA GLN A 774 -4.87 19.25 21.57
C GLN A 774 -4.40 20.48 20.74
N PHE A 775 -4.30 20.35 19.41
CA PHE A 775 -3.92 21.46 18.52
C PHE A 775 -5.04 22.48 18.32
N TRP A 776 -6.30 22.08 18.50
CA TRP A 776 -7.44 22.99 18.52
C TRP A 776 -7.54 23.79 19.83
N GLY A 777 -6.85 23.36 20.89
CA GLY A 777 -6.83 24.04 22.18
C GLY A 777 -8.23 24.18 22.77
N GLY A 778 -8.58 25.37 23.27
CA GLY A 778 -9.90 25.63 23.85
C GLY A 778 -11.07 25.34 22.91
N MET A 779 -10.92 25.58 21.60
CA MET A 779 -11.97 25.26 20.61
C MET A 779 -12.16 23.75 20.46
N GLY A 780 -11.10 22.95 20.60
CA GLY A 780 -11.18 21.49 20.56
C GLY A 780 -12.01 20.91 21.70
N PHE A 781 -12.25 21.68 22.77
CA PHE A 781 -13.05 21.28 23.93
C PHE A 781 -14.51 21.79 23.87
N THR A 782 -14.95 22.32 22.73
CA THR A 782 -16.36 22.70 22.49
C THR A 782 -17.05 21.67 21.58
N ASN A 783 -18.38 21.69 21.51
CA ASN A 783 -19.14 20.85 20.56
C ASN A 783 -19.24 21.45 19.15
N GLU A 784 -18.52 22.54 18.86
CA GLU A 784 -18.65 23.31 17.62
C GLU A 784 -17.77 22.77 16.48
N VAL A 785 -16.80 21.91 16.79
CA VAL A 785 -15.82 21.39 15.83
C VAL A 785 -15.91 19.88 15.69
N LEU A 786 -15.63 19.36 14.50
CA LEU A 786 -15.75 17.93 14.21
C LEU A 786 -14.79 17.07 15.04
N VAL A 787 -13.58 17.57 15.33
CA VAL A 787 -12.56 16.83 16.10
C VAL A 787 -13.07 16.41 17.48
N SER A 788 -13.85 17.26 18.17
CA SER A 788 -14.37 16.94 19.51
C SER A 788 -15.51 15.92 19.44
N ARG A 789 -16.32 15.96 18.38
CA ARG A 789 -17.33 14.94 18.08
C ARG A 789 -16.68 13.60 17.81
N LEU A 790 -15.70 13.54 16.90
CA LEU A 790 -15.01 12.29 16.58
C LEU A 790 -14.18 11.74 17.73
N TYR A 791 -13.62 12.59 18.60
CA TYR A 791 -13.00 12.15 19.84
C TYR A 791 -13.97 11.32 20.70
N ARG A 792 -15.21 11.82 20.88
CA ARG A 792 -16.25 11.10 21.63
C ARG A 792 -16.75 9.86 20.90
N ASP A 793 -17.00 9.97 19.60
CA ASP A 793 -17.59 8.90 18.79
C ASP A 793 -16.62 7.73 18.62
N LEU A 794 -15.38 8.00 18.20
CA LEU A 794 -14.41 6.96 17.89
C LEU A 794 -13.88 6.24 19.14
N ARG A 795 -14.12 6.77 20.35
CA ARG A 795 -13.84 6.06 21.60
C ARG A 795 -14.55 4.70 21.67
N LEU A 796 -15.70 4.55 21.02
CA LEU A 796 -16.45 3.29 20.96
C LEU A 796 -15.67 2.15 20.29
N PHE A 797 -14.75 2.43 19.37
CA PHE A 797 -14.08 1.39 18.58
C PHE A 797 -13.17 0.49 19.42
N SER A 798 -12.65 0.94 20.56
CA SER A 798 -11.94 0.06 21.50
C SER A 798 -12.88 -0.80 22.38
N ILE A 799 -14.20 -0.66 22.25
CA ILE A 799 -15.22 -1.29 23.13
C ILE A 799 -16.19 -2.16 22.31
N GLY A 800 -16.91 -1.56 21.35
CA GLY A 800 -17.88 -2.23 20.48
C GLY A 800 -17.21 -3.20 19.49
N GLY A 801 -17.96 -4.20 18.99
CA GLY A 801 -17.41 -5.23 18.09
C GLY A 801 -16.37 -6.16 18.73
N GLY A 802 -16.19 -6.05 20.06
CA GLY A 802 -15.25 -6.79 20.89
C GLY A 802 -14.13 -5.90 21.44
N ALA A 803 -14.00 -5.83 22.76
CA ALA A 803 -12.99 -4.98 23.41
C ALA A 803 -11.55 -5.33 22.99
N ASP A 804 -10.62 -4.39 23.21
CA ASP A 804 -9.21 -4.57 22.85
C ASP A 804 -8.61 -5.84 23.46
N GLU A 805 -8.96 -6.17 24.71
CA GLU A 805 -8.51 -7.38 25.41
C GLU A 805 -9.07 -8.66 24.77
N VAL A 806 -10.28 -8.60 24.19
CA VAL A 806 -10.87 -9.71 23.46
C VAL A 806 -10.13 -9.90 22.13
N MET A 807 -9.78 -8.82 21.43
CA MET A 807 -8.98 -8.91 20.20
C MET A 807 -7.60 -9.49 20.47
N LEU A 808 -6.93 -9.02 21.52
CA LEU A 808 -5.66 -9.59 21.98
C LEU A 808 -5.80 -11.08 22.28
N SER A 809 -6.85 -11.49 23.00
CA SER A 809 -7.11 -12.90 23.29
C SER A 809 -7.29 -13.74 22.02
N VAL A 810 -7.95 -13.20 20.98
CA VAL A 810 -8.08 -13.88 19.68
C VAL A 810 -6.73 -13.95 18.97
N ILE A 811 -5.97 -12.86 18.94
CA ILE A 811 -4.63 -12.83 18.32
C ILE A 811 -3.69 -13.82 19.00
N CYS A 812 -3.66 -13.87 20.33
CA CYS A 812 -2.85 -14.83 21.09
C CYS A 812 -3.22 -16.29 20.80
N LYS A 813 -4.51 -16.60 20.55
CA LYS A 813 -4.92 -17.94 20.09
C LYS A 813 -4.26 -18.31 18.77
N TYR A 814 -4.26 -17.38 17.80
CA TYR A 814 -3.63 -17.61 16.50
C TYR A 814 -2.10 -17.56 16.53
N MET A 815 -1.50 -16.95 17.55
CA MET A 815 -0.06 -17.00 17.81
C MET A 815 0.35 -18.24 18.63
N ASN A 816 -0.61 -19.02 19.12
CA ASN A 816 -0.37 -20.14 20.04
C ASN A 816 0.37 -19.74 21.32
N THR A 817 0.11 -18.54 21.85
CA THR A 817 0.77 -17.99 23.05
C THR A 817 -0.09 -18.06 24.31
N LEU A 818 -1.32 -18.56 24.23
CA LEU A 818 -2.14 -18.76 25.42
C LEU A 818 -1.59 -19.90 26.29
N PRO A 819 -1.73 -19.82 27.63
CA PRO A 819 -1.31 -20.88 28.53
C PRO A 819 -1.98 -22.21 28.14
N HIS A 820 -1.17 -23.26 27.97
CA HIS A 820 -1.71 -24.61 27.87
C HIS A 820 -2.38 -24.97 29.20
N VAL A 821 -3.70 -25.10 29.20
CA VAL A 821 -4.40 -25.73 30.33
C VAL A 821 -3.95 -27.19 30.33
N PRO A 822 -3.25 -27.69 31.37
CA PRO A 822 -2.91 -29.10 31.45
C PRO A 822 -4.23 -29.88 31.35
N LEU A 823 -4.31 -30.82 30.41
CA LEU A 823 -5.46 -31.72 30.31
C LEU A 823 -5.69 -32.28 31.72
N LYS A 824 -6.84 -31.94 32.34
CA LYS A 824 -7.24 -32.59 33.59
C LYS A 824 -7.24 -34.08 33.29
N LYS A 825 -6.30 -34.82 33.90
CA LYS A 825 -6.33 -36.28 33.90
C LYS A 825 -7.72 -36.66 34.40
N VAL A 826 -8.56 -37.15 33.50
CA VAL A 826 -9.82 -37.79 33.85
C VAL A 826 -9.42 -38.97 34.74
N LYS A 827 -9.82 -38.91 36.00
CA LYS A 827 -9.67 -40.03 36.94
C LYS A 827 -10.77 -41.05 36.70
#